data_AF-A1VPY9-F1
#
_entry.id   AF-A1VPY9-F1
#
_cell.length_a   1.000
_cell.length_b   1.000
_cell.length_c   1.000
_cell.angle_alpha   90.00
_cell.angle_beta   90.00
_cell.angle_gamma   90.00
#
_symmetry.space_group_name_H-M   'P 1'
#
loop_
_entity.id
_entity.type
_entity.pdbx_description
1 polymer ?
#
loop_
_entity_poly.entity_id
_entity_poly.type
_entity_poly.pdbx_seq_one_letter_code
_entity_poly.pdbx_strand_id
1 'polypeptide(L)'
;MFMHNDQLPPPQDTSRRRFLHQLSGAGLALGTAPWLISCGGSDSGPATPVKPLNETRTYFFNLTNSQANTEYFLVAGSRHIKLAKATLADLQTIHGDIPNLPADGLTHVASQIQMSARSPQVCYIKAVHGTGPSDWHMHSIFYHVPATGISAEAALQKDCKKDGDLLRQGFTSCPAGVPAGSGSGSGSVLAASNFCVGPVYDKYKDYFDHAVALISNHPEIGSFDAESLNYIHQNIICSDPNTYNLAVSLVRQGAATKTENVGWATLVPFIDPNTGKVRIDTNGQEVCMVKYSATTLNMVGLAIASVLPKVKNDPNLGANITGLPADQLNAALKGKMWVVRNGTPTAPGAGTASSALFTRTPVANAAATFTSRDVSTGPGFNIINVAGSDRTVNFTIENWYLRYLGLYARFLDGNGNPIKISDLPADAKNQFPSNNLNGTHDGFISIINQELVILGIPVKQNVQDFSIKIPDMAASVTILAGGLGHGTKSYPDTINPGAVMTAVLDLALPGLFLVMAAAQGLVSLSTKLSVATKLLISTAQVFITAITDAGLVGTFGDAKTFANLVAPVASTLLKSAKELWPLVTESLAEGEAAGVAEDCIPFGIGLILQAVCAVATAAQITETSVEVANSPWTYATQVGLTHDLAVTLNHDPADVAGFPATATSYRLLAVCDGGTPSDSGVIAMPAGTRTTPLTYTFKNLPSGGNVTVSVAFSAGSTLVGTGSTGQVSNVLDTASITIKELLVPLTASTQYSHREKTALDGTGKHIWLPTTTPPPAPALNCGNQAGNLCSLVGITLSSPFGAVGYGWQASSTSVTSSTGATGQLYQFANISFTEDPQVGYMSSGIGFPLPARLAYDRASPSSHSFYIDTSTGKSIVRRVSMTGVNTPPTFDRPDSNKSVGQFNFASDAFLIHPTGKLISFNSSLSKMEVLTPSDLPTSDASAPLAQAYAGPGSRDGLMNGPVCAAVAPDGSIFVIEQRNNRIQAFDTGANPAPLFGGTSTMALKQRSSASYLDISVEFTGFIYVLLKDESTGLFVLDIYTKQGIFLASTNDMRASKLAIDLFRNAYTLNFETIGNASFIEPSVSQWIPST
;
A
#
# COMPACT_ATOMS: atom_id res chain seq x y z
N MET A 1 -60.10 -16.60 2.22
CA MET A 1 -60.89 -17.00 3.40
C MET A 1 -59.99 -16.84 4.61
N PHE A 2 -60.50 -16.20 5.66
CA PHE A 2 -59.88 -15.84 6.95
C PHE A 2 -59.11 -14.51 7.08
N MET A 3 -59.86 -13.54 7.61
CA MET A 3 -59.44 -12.36 8.39
C MET A 3 -58.87 -12.79 9.75
N HIS A 4 -58.04 -11.95 10.39
CA HIS A 4 -58.30 -11.53 11.77
C HIS A 4 -57.68 -10.17 12.12
N ASN A 5 -58.50 -9.36 12.78
CA ASN A 5 -58.18 -8.12 13.48
C ASN A 5 -57.16 -8.37 14.59
N ASP A 6 -56.25 -7.43 14.80
CA ASP A 6 -55.81 -7.09 16.16
C ASP A 6 -55.60 -5.57 16.25
N GLN A 7 -56.29 -4.95 17.20
CA GLN A 7 -56.20 -3.54 17.52
C GLN A 7 -54.83 -3.23 18.16
N LEU A 8 -54.13 -2.22 17.65
CA LEU A 8 -52.93 -1.64 18.28
C LEU A 8 -53.24 -0.24 18.87
N PRO A 9 -52.48 0.22 19.88
CA PRO A 9 -52.85 1.27 20.84
C PRO A 9 -52.69 2.70 20.27
N PRO A 10 -53.12 3.76 20.99
CA PRO A 10 -53.17 5.13 20.44
C PRO A 10 -51.76 5.69 20.17
N PRO A 11 -51.61 6.68 19.25
CA PRO A 11 -50.30 7.13 18.81
C PRO A 11 -49.65 8.09 19.81
N GLN A 12 -48.47 7.72 20.31
CA GLN A 12 -47.46 8.64 20.83
C GLN A 12 -46.50 9.04 19.70
N ASP A 13 -46.20 10.34 19.62
CA ASP A 13 -45.20 11.04 18.80
C ASP A 13 -44.84 10.42 17.43
N THR A 14 -45.46 10.92 16.37
CA THR A 14 -45.08 10.64 14.99
C THR A 14 -43.84 11.47 14.61
N SER A 15 -42.67 10.85 14.64
CA SER A 15 -41.45 11.47 14.12
C SER A 15 -41.52 11.64 12.59
N ARG A 16 -40.89 12.70 12.09
CA ARG A 16 -40.81 13.10 10.67
C ARG A 16 -40.42 11.95 9.73
N ARG A 17 -39.51 11.07 10.15
CA ARG A 17 -39.06 9.92 9.35
C ARG A 17 -40.09 8.78 9.32
N ARG A 18 -40.87 8.57 10.39
CA ARG A 18 -41.95 7.56 10.43
C ARG A 18 -43.07 7.92 9.43
N PHE A 19 -43.35 9.21 9.29
CA PHE A 19 -44.25 9.73 8.27
C PHE A 19 -43.73 9.49 6.84
N LEU A 20 -42.46 9.78 6.56
CA LEU A 20 -41.84 9.54 5.24
C LEU A 20 -41.74 8.05 4.87
N HIS A 21 -41.45 7.19 5.84
CA HIS A 21 -41.25 5.76 5.64
C HIS A 21 -42.57 4.97 5.54
N GLN A 22 -43.66 5.44 6.19
CA GLN A 22 -45.00 4.85 6.03
C GLN A 22 -45.60 5.16 4.65
N LEU A 23 -45.20 6.27 4.02
CA LEU A 23 -45.62 6.64 2.66
C LEU A 23 -44.84 5.89 1.57
N SER A 24 -43.56 5.57 1.79
CA SER A 24 -42.72 4.87 0.81
C SER A 24 -42.94 3.35 0.76
N GLY A 25 -43.53 2.75 1.80
CA GLY A 25 -43.72 1.30 1.94
C GLY A 25 -45.13 0.77 1.62
N ALA A 26 -46.15 1.62 1.60
CA ALA A 26 -47.54 1.18 1.43
C ALA A 26 -48.16 1.82 0.17
N GLY A 27 -48.05 1.12 -0.97
CA GLY A 27 -48.98 1.35 -2.06
C GLY A 27 -50.40 1.00 -1.59
N LEU A 28 -51.31 1.98 -1.59
CA LEU A 28 -52.73 1.95 -1.20
C LEU A 28 -53.07 1.97 0.31
N ALA A 29 -53.41 3.16 0.82
CA ALA A 29 -54.79 3.51 1.20
C ALA A 29 -54.85 4.96 1.72
N LEU A 30 -55.68 5.76 1.04
CA LEU A 30 -56.15 7.08 1.50
C LEU A 30 -56.78 6.95 2.89
N GLY A 31 -56.40 7.81 3.86
CA GLY A 31 -57.07 7.79 5.16
C GLY A 31 -56.52 8.73 6.24
N THR A 32 -57.04 9.95 6.25
CA THR A 32 -57.29 10.84 7.41
C THR A 32 -56.12 11.53 8.14
N ALA A 33 -55.97 12.84 7.82
CA ALA A 33 -55.76 14.01 8.69
C ALA A 33 -54.54 14.03 9.65
N PRO A 34 -53.81 15.17 9.78
CA PRO A 34 -54.44 16.48 9.94
C PRO A 34 -53.73 17.65 9.25
N TRP A 35 -53.93 17.86 7.94
CA TRP A 35 -53.05 18.78 7.23
C TRP A 35 -53.65 19.50 6.00
N LEU A 36 -54.98 19.59 5.92
CA LEU A 36 -55.72 20.31 4.88
C LEU A 36 -56.77 21.34 5.37
N ILE A 37 -56.73 21.80 6.62
CA ILE A 37 -57.52 22.97 7.05
C ILE A 37 -56.63 24.22 7.17
N SER A 38 -56.47 24.91 6.05
CA SER A 38 -56.46 26.38 6.06
C SER A 38 -57.11 26.92 4.79
N CYS A 39 -58.35 26.50 4.57
CA CYS A 39 -59.37 27.31 3.91
C CYS A 39 -60.62 27.25 4.81
N GLY A 40 -61.23 28.40 5.09
CA GLY A 40 -62.32 28.53 6.07
C GLY A 40 -63.59 27.75 5.72
N GLY A 41 -64.34 27.36 6.76
CA GLY A 41 -65.70 26.80 6.71
C GLY A 41 -66.20 26.50 8.13
N SER A 42 -67.44 26.90 8.45
CA SER A 42 -68.09 26.94 9.78
C SER A 42 -68.47 25.58 10.40
N ASP A 43 -68.40 25.50 11.74
CA ASP A 43 -69.09 24.61 12.73
C ASP A 43 -69.07 23.07 12.50
N SER A 44 -69.05 22.12 13.45
CA SER A 44 -69.20 22.00 14.91
C SER A 44 -68.74 20.58 15.33
N GLY A 45 -67.93 20.40 16.38
CA GLY A 45 -67.59 19.08 16.96
C GLY A 45 -66.36 19.09 17.88
N PRO A 46 -66.29 18.26 18.95
CA PRO A 46 -65.59 18.61 20.18
C PRO A 46 -64.07 18.40 20.16
N ALA A 47 -63.42 19.21 20.99
CA ALA A 47 -62.01 19.58 21.00
C ALA A 47 -61.01 18.47 21.37
N THR A 48 -59.92 18.39 20.61
CA THR A 48 -58.53 18.19 21.09
C THR A 48 -57.53 18.88 20.13
N PRO A 49 -56.38 19.38 20.61
CA PRO A 49 -55.62 20.43 19.92
C PRO A 49 -54.66 19.88 18.86
N VAL A 50 -55.02 20.00 17.59
CA VAL A 50 -54.10 19.83 16.45
C VAL A 50 -53.37 21.16 16.22
N LYS A 51 -52.02 21.14 16.13
CA LYS A 51 -51.22 22.34 15.78
C LYS A 51 -51.63 22.86 14.39
N PRO A 52 -51.80 24.18 14.20
CA PRO A 52 -52.32 24.73 12.96
C PRO A 52 -51.38 24.51 11.78
N LEU A 53 -51.97 24.31 10.59
CA LEU A 53 -51.28 24.13 9.31
C LEU A 53 -50.50 25.35 8.84
N ASN A 54 -51.07 26.50 9.15
CA ASN A 54 -50.54 27.80 8.80
C ASN A 54 -50.30 28.58 10.08
N GLU A 55 -49.27 29.40 10.06
CA GLU A 55 -48.97 30.35 11.11
C GLU A 55 -49.13 31.77 10.59
N THR A 56 -49.53 32.66 11.49
CA THR A 56 -49.69 34.07 11.16
C THR A 56 -48.41 34.80 11.50
N ARG A 57 -47.80 35.45 10.50
CA ARG A 57 -46.53 36.19 10.65
C ARG A 57 -46.71 37.67 10.37
N THR A 58 -45.82 38.46 10.94
CA THR A 58 -45.63 39.87 10.59
C THR A 58 -44.15 40.07 10.29
N TYR A 59 -43.85 40.58 9.10
CA TYR A 59 -42.49 40.90 8.67
C TYR A 59 -42.31 42.40 8.51
N PHE A 60 -41.16 42.88 8.97
CA PHE A 60 -40.70 44.25 8.87
C PHE A 60 -39.51 44.27 7.92
N PHE A 61 -39.47 45.22 6.99
CA PHE A 61 -38.50 45.23 5.91
C PHE A 61 -37.69 46.51 5.89
N ASN A 62 -36.39 46.37 5.64
CA ASN A 62 -35.51 47.46 5.27
C ASN A 62 -35.20 47.39 3.76
N LEU A 63 -35.92 48.21 3.01
CA LEU A 63 -35.77 48.37 1.57
C LEU A 63 -35.12 49.72 1.23
N THR A 64 -34.12 50.18 1.99
CA THR A 64 -33.52 51.54 1.88
C THR A 64 -32.97 51.92 0.49
N ASN A 65 -32.74 50.94 -0.39
CA ASN A 65 -32.49 51.15 -1.83
C ASN A 65 -33.77 51.30 -2.69
N SER A 66 -34.91 51.61 -2.06
CA SER A 66 -36.20 51.70 -2.74
C SER A 66 -36.30 52.93 -3.62
N GLN A 67 -36.89 52.78 -4.80
CA GLN A 67 -37.17 53.90 -5.69
C GLN A 67 -38.51 54.54 -5.34
N ALA A 68 -38.63 55.85 -5.55
CA ALA A 68 -39.89 56.56 -5.40
C ALA A 68 -40.92 56.04 -6.41
N ASN A 69 -42.17 55.86 -5.98
CA ASN A 69 -43.31 55.34 -6.78
C ASN A 69 -43.24 53.84 -7.17
N THR A 70 -42.47 53.03 -6.46
CA THR A 70 -42.44 51.56 -6.66
C THR A 70 -43.40 50.83 -5.73
N GLU A 71 -44.15 49.85 -6.27
CA GLU A 71 -44.94 48.93 -5.46
C GLU A 71 -44.12 47.67 -5.14
N TYR A 72 -44.10 47.29 -3.86
CA TYR A 72 -43.39 46.10 -3.39
C TYR A 72 -44.36 44.98 -3.04
N PHE A 73 -44.03 43.76 -3.46
CA PHE A 73 -44.77 42.55 -3.16
C PHE A 73 -43.84 41.52 -2.54
N LEU A 74 -44.26 40.93 -1.42
CA LEU A 74 -43.72 39.69 -0.92
C LEU A 74 -44.27 38.54 -1.75
N VAL A 75 -43.39 37.77 -2.37
CA VAL A 75 -43.74 36.54 -3.07
C VAL A 75 -43.33 35.34 -2.22
N ALA A 76 -44.32 34.49 -1.92
CA ALA A 76 -44.14 33.23 -1.18
C ALA A 76 -44.93 32.13 -1.91
N GLY A 77 -44.22 31.22 -2.60
CA GLY A 77 -44.84 30.30 -3.56
C GLY A 77 -45.59 31.07 -4.66
N SER A 78 -46.87 30.77 -4.88
CA SER A 78 -47.74 31.50 -5.83
C SER A 78 -48.36 32.79 -5.27
N ARG A 79 -48.14 33.12 -3.99
CA ARG A 79 -48.84 34.23 -3.34
C ARG A 79 -48.04 35.53 -3.45
N HIS A 80 -48.68 36.56 -3.98
CA HIS A 80 -48.13 37.91 -4.08
C HIS A 80 -48.84 38.82 -3.07
N ILE A 81 -48.12 39.26 -2.04
CA ILE A 81 -48.67 40.05 -0.94
C ILE A 81 -48.08 41.46 -1.01
N LYS A 82 -48.92 42.46 -1.26
CA LYS A 82 -48.49 43.86 -1.32
C LYS A 82 -47.98 44.34 0.05
N LEU A 83 -46.82 44.99 0.08
CA LEU A 83 -46.22 45.55 1.29
C LEU A 83 -46.79 46.94 1.60
N ALA A 84 -47.07 47.21 2.88
CA ALA A 84 -47.44 48.54 3.36
C ALA A 84 -46.20 49.33 3.77
N LYS A 85 -46.24 50.67 3.68
CA LYS A 85 -45.19 51.52 4.26
C LYS A 85 -45.27 51.46 5.79
N ALA A 86 -44.12 51.40 6.44
CA ALA A 86 -44.06 51.32 7.90
C ALA A 86 -44.51 52.63 8.57
N THR A 87 -45.19 52.50 9.69
CA THR A 87 -45.65 53.62 10.53
C THR A 87 -44.78 53.80 11.77
N LEU A 88 -44.96 54.92 12.48
CA LEU A 88 -44.28 55.14 13.77
C LEU A 88 -44.67 54.08 14.82
N ALA A 89 -45.89 53.55 14.76
CA ALA A 89 -46.35 52.47 15.63
C ALA A 89 -45.65 51.14 15.32
N ASP A 90 -45.38 50.87 14.04
CA ASP A 90 -44.58 49.72 13.60
C ASP A 90 -43.12 49.85 14.09
N LEU A 91 -42.56 51.07 14.02
CA LEU A 91 -41.22 51.37 14.55
C LEU A 91 -41.14 51.15 16.07
N GLN A 92 -42.14 51.59 16.83
CA GLN A 92 -42.21 51.34 18.28
C GLN A 92 -42.38 49.86 18.61
N THR A 93 -43.13 49.12 17.78
CA THR A 93 -43.32 47.67 17.93
C THR A 93 -41.99 46.94 17.77
N ILE A 94 -41.20 47.30 16.75
CA ILE A 94 -39.91 46.66 16.52
C ILE A 94 -38.79 47.15 17.45
N HIS A 95 -38.88 48.36 18.03
CA HIS A 95 -37.92 48.85 19.03
C HIS A 95 -37.88 47.98 20.30
N GLY A 96 -38.94 47.24 20.61
CA GLY A 96 -38.93 46.23 21.66
C GLY A 96 -37.99 45.06 21.38
N ASP A 97 -37.77 44.74 20.10
CA ASP A 97 -36.88 43.67 19.63
C ASP A 97 -35.50 44.22 19.18
N ILE A 98 -35.44 45.47 18.67
CA ILE A 98 -34.24 46.15 18.17
C ILE A 98 -34.15 47.58 18.77
N PRO A 99 -33.62 47.75 19.98
CA PRO A 99 -33.70 49.01 20.74
C PRO A 99 -33.06 50.25 20.09
N ASN A 100 -32.17 50.05 19.09
CA ASN A 100 -31.41 51.13 18.45
C ASN A 100 -31.66 51.22 16.93
N LEU A 101 -32.80 50.72 16.42
CA LEU A 101 -33.11 50.82 14.99
C LEU A 101 -33.43 52.30 14.62
N PRO A 102 -32.66 52.93 13.70
CA PRO A 102 -32.95 54.30 13.30
C PRO A 102 -34.26 54.38 12.49
N ALA A 103 -34.89 55.55 12.46
CA ALA A 103 -36.23 55.72 11.88
C ALA A 103 -36.29 55.44 10.36
N ASP A 104 -35.16 55.57 9.67
CA ASP A 104 -34.98 55.20 8.25
C ASP A 104 -34.62 53.72 8.04
N GLY A 105 -34.35 52.98 9.13
CA GLY A 105 -34.04 51.55 9.11
C GLY A 105 -35.26 50.64 8.93
N LEU A 106 -36.48 51.17 8.98
CA LEU A 106 -37.73 50.42 8.75
C LEU A 106 -38.53 51.10 7.63
N THR A 107 -38.69 50.44 6.48
CA THR A 107 -39.36 51.05 5.32
C THR A 107 -40.74 50.46 5.05
N HIS A 108 -40.91 49.14 5.19
CA HIS A 108 -42.17 48.45 4.87
C HIS A 108 -42.53 47.38 5.90
N VAL A 109 -43.81 46.99 5.91
CA VAL A 109 -44.36 45.94 6.77
C VAL A 109 -45.34 45.06 6.00
N ALA A 110 -45.34 43.76 6.29
CA ALA A 110 -46.38 42.81 5.91
C ALA A 110 -46.95 42.18 7.18
N SER A 111 -48.17 42.57 7.55
CA SER A 111 -48.82 42.12 8.80
C SER A 111 -49.84 41.03 8.55
N GLN A 112 -49.98 40.11 9.50
CA GLN A 112 -51.00 39.06 9.53
C GLN A 112 -50.99 38.13 8.29
N ILE A 113 -49.80 37.86 7.74
CA ILE A 113 -49.66 36.98 6.58
C ILE A 113 -49.73 35.51 7.01
N GLN A 114 -50.48 34.70 6.26
CA GLN A 114 -50.55 33.26 6.48
C GLN A 114 -49.35 32.59 5.80
N MET A 115 -48.51 31.93 6.58
CA MET A 115 -47.33 31.20 6.12
C MET A 115 -47.41 29.72 6.57
N SER A 116 -46.63 28.84 5.96
CA SER A 116 -46.59 27.42 6.36
C SER A 116 -46.07 27.27 7.80
N ALA A 117 -46.82 26.65 8.71
CA ALA A 117 -46.36 26.41 10.08
C ALA A 117 -45.34 25.24 10.19
N ARG A 118 -44.83 24.76 9.05
CA ARG A 118 -44.57 23.34 8.92
C ARG A 118 -43.42 22.96 7.98
N SER A 119 -43.18 23.77 6.97
CA SER A 119 -42.02 23.67 6.08
C SER A 119 -41.42 25.05 5.87
N PRO A 120 -40.09 25.17 5.83
CA PRO A 120 -39.46 26.39 5.39
C PRO A 120 -39.84 26.75 3.95
N GLN A 121 -39.89 28.04 3.64
CA GLN A 121 -40.21 28.55 2.30
C GLN A 121 -39.24 29.66 1.90
N VAL A 122 -38.74 29.62 0.67
CA VAL A 122 -38.00 30.76 0.10
C VAL A 122 -39.01 31.83 -0.31
N CYS A 123 -38.76 33.06 0.13
CA CYS A 123 -39.56 34.24 -0.16
C CYS A 123 -38.69 35.27 -0.89
N TYR A 124 -39.28 36.06 -1.77
CA TYR A 124 -38.56 37.17 -2.39
C TYR A 124 -39.43 38.42 -2.51
N ILE A 125 -38.76 39.57 -2.57
CA ILE A 125 -39.41 40.87 -2.71
C ILE A 125 -39.37 41.28 -4.17
N LYS A 126 -40.55 41.38 -4.76
CA LYS A 126 -40.78 41.85 -6.12
C LYS A 126 -41.08 43.34 -6.09
N ALA A 127 -40.33 44.11 -6.88
CA ALA A 127 -40.53 45.53 -7.09
C ALA A 127 -41.16 45.74 -8.47
N VAL A 128 -42.33 46.38 -8.54
CA VAL A 128 -43.06 46.63 -9.80
C VAL A 128 -43.04 48.13 -10.09
N HIS A 129 -42.60 48.50 -11.30
CA HIS A 129 -42.42 49.89 -11.73
C HIS A 129 -43.52 50.36 -12.72
N GLY A 130 -44.42 49.47 -13.14
CA GLY A 130 -45.57 49.75 -14.02
C GLY A 130 -46.41 48.49 -14.32
N THR A 131 -47.34 48.56 -15.28
CA THR A 131 -48.36 47.50 -15.52
C THR A 131 -47.99 46.48 -16.61
N GLY A 132 -46.78 46.55 -17.17
CA GLY A 132 -46.34 45.67 -18.26
C GLY A 132 -45.87 44.29 -17.76
N PRO A 133 -45.97 43.22 -18.58
CA PRO A 133 -45.46 41.87 -18.26
C PRO A 133 -43.98 41.86 -17.87
N SER A 134 -43.23 42.83 -18.38
CA SER A 134 -41.78 42.91 -18.29
C SER A 134 -41.26 43.84 -17.19
N ASP A 135 -42.14 44.55 -16.48
CA ASP A 135 -41.81 45.76 -15.71
C ASP A 135 -41.65 45.49 -14.20
N TRP A 136 -40.75 44.57 -13.88
CA TRP A 136 -40.46 44.18 -12.50
C TRP A 136 -39.00 43.82 -12.25
N HIS A 137 -38.54 44.07 -11.03
CA HIS A 137 -37.20 43.75 -10.52
C HIS A 137 -37.27 42.87 -9.27
N MET A 138 -36.23 42.06 -9.02
CA MET A 138 -36.12 41.26 -7.79
C MET A 138 -35.23 41.97 -6.77
N HIS A 139 -35.83 42.48 -5.71
CA HIS A 139 -35.14 43.34 -4.75
C HIS A 139 -34.29 42.54 -3.75
N SER A 140 -34.90 41.58 -3.06
CA SER A 140 -34.23 40.74 -2.06
C SER A 140 -34.89 39.37 -1.95
N ILE A 141 -34.19 38.43 -1.33
CA ILE A 141 -34.63 37.05 -1.07
C ILE A 141 -34.47 36.78 0.43
N PHE A 142 -35.32 35.97 1.06
CA PHE A 142 -35.15 35.51 2.43
C PHE A 142 -35.85 34.17 2.65
N TYR A 143 -35.56 33.48 3.76
CA TYR A 143 -36.29 32.28 4.16
C TYR A 143 -37.36 32.60 5.21
N HIS A 144 -38.55 32.07 4.99
CA HIS A 144 -39.53 31.86 6.05
C HIS A 144 -39.17 30.58 6.83
N VAL A 145 -38.97 30.73 8.13
CA VAL A 145 -38.74 29.63 9.07
C VAL A 145 -39.96 29.50 9.99
N PRO A 146 -40.62 28.33 10.05
CA PRO A 146 -41.75 28.09 10.93
C PRO A 146 -41.45 28.27 12.43
N ALA A 147 -42.43 28.67 13.24
CA ALA A 147 -42.29 28.88 14.69
C ALA A 147 -41.90 27.59 15.44
N THR A 148 -42.28 26.44 14.88
CA THR A 148 -41.88 25.12 15.36
C THR A 148 -40.36 24.92 15.34
N GLY A 149 -39.67 25.41 14.30
CA GLY A 149 -38.21 25.36 14.20
C GLY A 149 -37.50 26.26 15.22
N ILE A 150 -38.05 27.46 15.45
CA ILE A 150 -37.51 28.43 16.42
C ILE A 150 -37.56 27.88 17.86
N SER A 151 -38.67 27.22 18.25
CA SER A 151 -38.79 26.64 19.59
C SER A 151 -37.92 25.39 19.83
N ALA A 152 -37.54 24.69 18.77
CA ALA A 152 -36.80 23.42 18.84
C ALA A 152 -35.27 23.59 18.77
N GLU A 153 -34.77 24.72 18.28
CA GLU A 153 -33.35 25.08 18.33
C GLU A 153 -32.79 24.99 19.77
N ALA A 154 -33.57 25.45 20.75
CA ALA A 154 -33.23 25.34 22.17
C ALA A 154 -33.07 23.90 22.66
N ALA A 155 -33.67 22.91 21.97
CA ALA A 155 -33.51 21.48 22.25
C ALA A 155 -32.23 20.92 21.60
N LEU A 156 -31.93 21.30 20.35
CA LEU A 156 -30.68 20.92 19.66
C LEU A 156 -29.43 21.41 20.42
N GLN A 157 -29.46 22.61 21.00
CA GLN A 157 -28.39 23.12 21.87
C GLN A 157 -28.22 22.32 23.18
N LYS A 158 -29.26 21.60 23.63
CA LYS A 158 -29.30 20.89 24.92
C LYS A 158 -28.75 19.47 24.84
N ASP A 159 -28.90 18.80 23.70
CA ASP A 159 -28.41 17.45 23.46
C ASP A 159 -26.86 17.37 23.43
N CYS A 160 -26.19 18.47 23.06
CA CYS A 160 -24.73 18.60 23.07
C CYS A 160 -24.11 18.48 24.49
N LYS A 161 -24.90 18.61 25.56
CA LYS A 161 -24.43 18.56 26.96
C LYS A 161 -24.60 17.19 27.66
N LYS A 162 -25.23 16.21 27.03
CA LYS A 162 -25.67 14.97 27.72
C LYS A 162 -24.88 13.69 27.42
N ASP A 163 -24.15 13.59 26.31
CA ASP A 163 -23.61 12.28 25.90
C ASP A 163 -22.18 12.03 26.39
N GLY A 164 -22.07 11.26 27.47
CA GLY A 164 -20.83 10.67 28.00
C GLY A 164 -20.64 9.20 27.61
N ASP A 165 -20.88 8.83 26.34
CA ASP A 165 -20.80 7.45 25.86
C ASP A 165 -19.52 7.19 25.03
N LEU A 166 -18.67 6.28 25.51
CA LEU A 166 -17.24 6.14 25.14
C LEU A 166 -16.94 5.51 23.76
N LEU A 167 -17.93 5.37 22.86
CA LEU A 167 -17.75 4.83 21.50
C LEU A 167 -17.97 5.87 20.38
N ARG A 168 -18.10 7.16 20.71
CA ARG A 168 -18.38 8.27 19.77
C ARG A 168 -17.28 9.35 19.70
N GLN A 169 -16.00 8.99 19.79
CA GLN A 169 -14.91 9.97 19.90
C GLN A 169 -14.44 10.62 18.58
N GLY A 170 -15.30 10.76 17.56
CA GLY A 170 -14.91 11.34 16.26
C GLY A 170 -15.02 12.86 16.15
N PHE A 171 -15.91 13.51 16.91
CA PHE A 171 -16.19 14.94 16.82
C PHE A 171 -16.51 15.50 18.21
N THR A 172 -15.49 15.97 18.94
CA THR A 172 -15.64 16.44 20.32
C THR A 172 -15.22 17.90 20.48
N SER A 173 -16.10 18.81 20.08
CA SER A 173 -16.33 20.08 20.80
C SER A 173 -17.58 20.76 20.25
N CYS A 174 -18.59 20.99 21.08
CA CYS A 174 -19.60 22.00 20.77
C CYS A 174 -18.86 23.36 20.71
N PRO A 175 -18.97 24.14 19.63
CA PRO A 175 -18.43 25.50 19.64
C PRO A 175 -19.09 26.25 20.80
N ALA A 176 -18.30 26.72 21.76
CA ALA A 176 -18.79 27.71 22.69
C ALA A 176 -19.19 28.92 21.85
N GLY A 177 -20.44 29.38 21.99
CA GLY A 177 -20.98 30.50 21.23
C GLY A 177 -19.95 31.64 21.12
N VAL A 178 -19.67 32.07 19.90
CA VAL A 178 -18.70 33.12 19.62
C VAL A 178 -19.12 34.36 20.40
N PRO A 179 -18.27 34.93 21.29
CA PRO A 179 -18.58 36.18 21.95
C PRO A 179 -18.73 37.29 20.90
N ALA A 180 -19.75 38.13 21.06
CA ALA A 180 -19.98 39.30 20.23
C ALA A 180 -18.70 40.13 20.07
N GLY A 181 -18.15 40.16 18.85
CA GLY A 181 -17.01 41.00 18.51
C GLY A 181 -17.42 42.46 18.45
N SER A 182 -16.80 43.30 19.27
CA SER A 182 -16.98 44.75 19.27
C SER A 182 -16.32 45.40 18.05
N GLY A 183 -17.09 45.68 17.01
CA GLY A 183 -16.66 46.44 15.83
C GLY A 183 -17.37 47.79 15.74
N SER A 184 -16.73 48.86 16.18
CA SER A 184 -17.20 50.24 15.98
C SER A 184 -16.84 50.73 14.58
N GLY A 185 -17.82 50.86 13.69
CA GLY A 185 -17.66 51.45 12.36
C GLY A 185 -18.97 52.03 11.84
N SER A 186 -19.00 53.35 11.71
CA SER A 186 -20.15 54.18 11.30
C SER A 186 -20.57 53.96 9.84
N GLY A 187 -21.88 53.81 9.58
CA GLY A 187 -22.47 54.09 8.27
C GLY A 187 -23.28 52.98 7.59
N SER A 188 -23.99 52.14 8.33
CA SER A 188 -25.26 51.47 7.97
C SER A 188 -25.66 50.61 9.16
N VAL A 189 -26.94 50.27 9.30
CA VAL A 189 -27.47 49.41 10.39
C VAL A 189 -26.84 48.00 10.40
N LEU A 190 -25.95 47.70 9.45
CA LEU A 190 -25.36 46.38 9.23
C LEU A 190 -24.34 45.96 10.32
N ALA A 191 -23.84 46.86 11.17
CA ALA A 191 -22.73 46.56 12.11
C ALA A 191 -23.14 46.21 13.56
N ALA A 192 -24.43 46.00 13.87
CA ALA A 192 -24.84 45.68 15.25
C ALA A 192 -24.86 44.15 15.49
N SER A 193 -24.10 43.72 16.49
CA SER A 193 -23.82 42.35 16.93
C SER A 193 -25.03 41.48 17.37
N ASN A 194 -26.29 41.84 17.04
CA ASN A 194 -27.52 41.23 17.56
C ASN A 194 -28.61 40.89 16.51
N PHE A 195 -28.41 41.14 15.22
CA PHE A 195 -29.47 40.91 14.21
C PHE A 195 -29.83 39.44 13.96
N CYS A 196 -28.95 38.53 14.36
CA CYS A 196 -29.01 37.12 14.00
C CYS A 196 -29.52 36.21 15.12
N VAL A 197 -30.01 36.78 16.23
CA VAL A 197 -30.38 36.05 17.43
C VAL A 197 -31.84 36.32 17.78
N GLY A 198 -32.65 35.27 17.86
CA GLY A 198 -33.99 35.33 18.43
C GLY A 198 -35.00 36.15 17.60
N PRO A 199 -35.91 36.94 18.23
CA PRO A 199 -37.09 37.53 17.57
C PRO A 199 -36.78 38.48 16.40
N VAL A 200 -35.56 39.02 16.36
CA VAL A 200 -35.10 39.95 15.31
C VAL A 200 -34.98 39.25 13.97
N TYR A 201 -34.30 38.09 13.94
CA TYR A 201 -34.14 37.27 12.74
C TYR A 201 -35.50 36.81 12.19
N ASP A 202 -36.46 36.53 13.06
CA ASP A 202 -37.79 36.03 12.67
C ASP A 202 -38.70 37.09 12.05
N LYS A 203 -38.51 38.37 12.39
CA LYS A 203 -39.46 39.44 12.08
C LYS A 203 -38.89 40.50 11.16
N TYR A 204 -37.60 40.82 11.26
CA TYR A 204 -36.97 41.88 10.50
C TYR A 204 -36.17 41.31 9.33
N LYS A 205 -36.36 41.87 8.13
CA LYS A 205 -35.80 41.39 6.87
C LYS A 205 -35.04 42.47 6.13
N ASP A 206 -33.76 42.22 5.88
CA ASP A 206 -32.89 43.14 5.14
C ASP A 206 -31.92 42.41 4.18
N TYR A 207 -30.88 43.12 3.72
CA TYR A 207 -29.87 42.55 2.83
C TYR A 207 -28.96 41.51 3.49
N PHE A 208 -28.96 41.43 4.81
CA PHE A 208 -28.31 40.36 5.55
C PHE A 208 -29.11 39.05 5.41
N ASP A 209 -30.45 39.09 5.55
CA ASP A 209 -31.31 37.93 5.23
C ASP A 209 -31.16 37.49 3.77
N HIS A 210 -30.90 38.44 2.87
CA HIS A 210 -30.60 38.15 1.47
C HIS A 210 -29.29 37.39 1.30
N ALA A 211 -28.21 37.83 1.98
CA ALA A 211 -26.96 37.08 1.99
C ALA A 211 -27.14 35.68 2.56
N VAL A 212 -27.85 35.55 3.69
CA VAL A 212 -28.18 34.25 4.31
C VAL A 212 -28.92 33.35 3.31
N ALA A 213 -29.92 33.89 2.60
CA ALA A 213 -30.69 33.11 1.64
C ALA A 213 -29.87 32.62 0.45
N LEU A 214 -28.95 33.44 -0.10
CA LEU A 214 -28.09 33.02 -1.21
C LEU A 214 -27.12 31.89 -0.81
N ILE A 215 -26.63 31.90 0.44
CA ILE A 215 -25.77 30.86 1.00
C ILE A 215 -26.57 29.57 1.25
N SER A 216 -27.76 29.69 1.85
CA SER A 216 -28.64 28.56 2.18
C SER A 216 -29.25 27.84 0.97
N ASN A 217 -29.21 28.45 -0.22
CA ASN A 217 -29.60 27.79 -1.46
C ASN A 217 -28.62 26.68 -1.90
N HIS A 218 -27.44 26.58 -1.28
CA HIS A 218 -26.56 25.43 -1.47
C HIS A 218 -27.21 24.17 -0.87
N PRO A 219 -27.34 23.06 -1.62
CA PRO A 219 -28.15 21.90 -1.22
C PRO A 219 -27.62 21.17 0.01
N GLU A 220 -26.35 21.36 0.34
CA GLU A 220 -25.74 20.81 1.56
C GLU A 220 -25.73 21.78 2.76
N ILE A 221 -26.17 23.01 2.57
CA ILE A 221 -26.31 24.03 3.63
C ILE A 221 -27.79 24.18 3.99
N GLY A 222 -28.70 24.20 3.01
CA GLY A 222 -30.14 24.30 3.24
C GLY A 222 -30.76 23.02 3.82
N SER A 223 -31.90 23.17 4.51
CA SER A 223 -32.67 22.06 5.07
C SER A 223 -34.18 22.28 4.96
N PHE A 224 -34.92 21.19 4.72
CA PHE A 224 -36.39 21.14 4.82
C PHE A 224 -36.86 21.01 6.28
N ASP A 225 -35.95 20.67 7.18
CA ASP A 225 -36.23 20.68 8.62
C ASP A 225 -36.24 22.13 9.11
N ALA A 226 -37.35 22.57 9.68
CA ALA A 226 -37.40 23.92 10.26
C ALA A 226 -36.42 24.06 11.43
N GLU A 227 -36.16 23.00 12.21
CA GLU A 227 -35.24 23.03 13.35
C GLU A 227 -33.78 23.13 12.86
N SER A 228 -33.36 22.25 11.95
CA SER A 228 -31.99 22.29 11.39
C SER A 228 -31.73 23.56 10.57
N LEU A 229 -32.68 24.01 9.73
CA LEU A 229 -32.51 25.23 8.92
C LEU A 229 -32.34 26.47 9.81
N ASN A 230 -33.17 26.60 10.84
CA ASN A 230 -33.07 27.70 11.79
C ASN A 230 -31.71 27.68 12.51
N TYR A 231 -31.29 26.50 12.97
CA TYR A 231 -30.00 26.31 13.62
C TYR A 231 -28.83 26.72 12.72
N ILE A 232 -28.81 26.31 11.46
CA ILE A 232 -27.77 26.68 10.48
C ILE A 232 -27.75 28.18 10.24
N HIS A 233 -28.92 28.79 10.04
CA HIS A 233 -29.02 30.22 9.78
C HIS A 233 -28.43 31.00 10.95
N GLN A 234 -28.93 30.79 12.16
CA GLN A 234 -28.55 31.60 13.32
C GLN A 234 -27.14 31.29 13.84
N ASN A 235 -26.75 30.01 13.89
CA ASN A 235 -25.50 29.60 14.56
C ASN A 235 -24.31 29.45 13.61
N ILE A 236 -24.54 29.29 12.31
CA ILE A 236 -23.47 29.01 11.34
C ILE A 236 -23.34 30.14 10.32
N ILE A 237 -24.35 30.38 9.50
CA ILE A 237 -24.29 31.36 8.39
C ILE A 237 -24.18 32.79 8.92
N CYS A 238 -25.03 33.13 9.88
CA CYS A 238 -25.08 34.47 10.44
C CYS A 238 -23.79 34.86 11.18
N SER A 239 -23.09 33.89 11.74
CA SER A 239 -21.82 34.11 12.45
C SER A 239 -20.63 34.32 11.51
N ASP A 240 -20.81 34.11 10.19
CA ASP A 240 -19.73 34.13 9.22
C ASP A 240 -19.43 35.57 8.73
N PRO A 241 -18.17 36.05 8.82
CA PRO A 241 -17.81 37.38 8.34
C PRO A 241 -18.05 37.59 6.83
N ASN A 242 -18.00 36.54 6.02
CA ASN A 242 -18.24 36.64 4.58
C ASN A 242 -19.73 36.83 4.27
N THR A 243 -20.65 36.39 5.14
CA THR A 243 -22.08 36.70 5.04
C THR A 243 -22.32 38.21 5.14
N TYR A 244 -21.65 38.87 6.09
CA TYR A 244 -21.70 40.33 6.22
C TYR A 244 -21.13 41.05 4.98
N ASN A 245 -19.96 40.61 4.50
CA ASN A 245 -19.35 41.20 3.31
C ASN A 245 -20.23 41.03 2.06
N LEU A 246 -20.89 39.88 1.93
CA LEU A 246 -21.87 39.63 0.88
C LEU A 246 -23.08 40.57 1.03
N ALA A 247 -23.63 40.73 2.23
CA ALA A 247 -24.77 41.62 2.49
C ALA A 247 -24.45 43.07 2.08
N VAL A 248 -23.27 43.60 2.45
CA VAL A 248 -22.81 44.95 2.05
C VAL A 248 -22.69 45.06 0.53
N SER A 249 -22.19 44.01 -0.13
CA SER A 249 -22.10 43.97 -1.59
C SER A 249 -23.48 44.00 -2.25
N LEU A 250 -24.45 43.23 -1.73
CA LEU A 250 -25.82 43.20 -2.26
C LEU A 250 -26.52 44.56 -2.13
N VAL A 251 -26.32 45.27 -1.00
CA VAL A 251 -26.80 46.65 -0.82
C VAL A 251 -26.22 47.58 -1.89
N ARG A 252 -24.92 47.49 -2.17
CA ARG A 252 -24.27 48.36 -3.16
C ARG A 252 -24.70 48.07 -4.59
N GLN A 253 -24.98 46.80 -4.90
CA GLN A 253 -25.37 46.37 -6.23
C GLN A 253 -26.82 46.74 -6.57
N GLY A 254 -27.73 46.72 -5.59
CA GLY A 254 -29.15 47.01 -5.82
C GLY A 254 -29.92 45.84 -6.44
N ALA A 255 -31.20 46.04 -6.72
CA ALA A 255 -32.13 44.98 -7.17
C ALA A 255 -31.68 44.31 -8.48
N ALA A 256 -31.97 43.03 -8.64
CA ALA A 256 -31.73 42.32 -9.89
C ALA A 256 -32.66 42.81 -10.99
N THR A 257 -32.07 43.13 -12.14
CA THR A 257 -32.76 43.74 -13.29
C THR A 257 -32.55 42.91 -14.55
N LYS A 258 -33.25 43.23 -15.63
CA LYS A 258 -33.03 42.58 -16.94
C LYS A 258 -31.79 43.10 -17.66
N THR A 259 -31.20 44.19 -17.18
CA THR A 259 -29.99 44.76 -17.77
C THR A 259 -28.79 44.02 -17.22
N GLU A 260 -27.97 43.47 -18.11
CA GLU A 260 -26.80 42.71 -17.72
C GLU A 260 -25.84 43.56 -16.87
N ASN A 261 -25.35 42.99 -15.77
CA ASN A 261 -24.46 43.64 -14.81
C ASN A 261 -25.06 44.85 -14.06
N VAL A 262 -26.38 45.02 -14.06
CA VAL A 262 -27.09 46.01 -13.25
C VAL A 262 -27.88 45.29 -12.17
N GLY A 263 -27.45 45.43 -10.91
CA GLY A 263 -28.03 44.72 -9.77
C GLY A 263 -27.17 43.57 -9.27
N TRP A 264 -27.66 42.90 -8.21
CA TRP A 264 -27.02 41.70 -7.67
C TRP A 264 -27.09 40.50 -8.64
N ALA A 265 -28.03 40.51 -9.58
CA ALA A 265 -28.18 39.51 -10.64
C ALA A 265 -28.88 40.09 -11.87
N THR A 266 -28.73 39.40 -13.00
CA THR A 266 -29.47 39.64 -14.24
C THR A 266 -30.69 38.71 -14.32
N LEU A 267 -31.87 39.26 -14.58
CA LEU A 267 -33.10 38.51 -14.87
C LEU A 267 -33.14 38.18 -16.36
N VAL A 268 -32.90 36.91 -16.69
CA VAL A 268 -32.89 36.40 -18.07
C VAL A 268 -34.27 35.82 -18.39
N PRO A 269 -35.03 36.37 -19.36
CA PRO A 269 -36.32 35.82 -19.72
C PRO A 269 -36.22 34.35 -20.12
N PHE A 270 -37.08 33.51 -19.56
CA PHE A 270 -37.13 32.10 -19.94
C PHE A 270 -37.81 31.97 -21.30
N ILE A 271 -37.02 31.58 -22.31
CA ILE A 271 -37.52 31.27 -23.64
C ILE A 271 -37.99 29.82 -23.63
N ASP A 272 -39.17 29.57 -24.16
CA ASP A 272 -39.69 28.23 -24.43
C ASP A 272 -39.06 27.70 -25.73
N PRO A 273 -38.11 26.73 -25.71
CA PRO A 273 -37.52 26.16 -26.93
C PRO A 273 -38.46 25.48 -27.94
N ASN A 274 -39.74 25.27 -27.61
CA ASN A 274 -40.71 24.61 -28.50
C ASN A 274 -41.45 25.69 -29.31
N THR A 275 -41.61 26.88 -28.73
CA THR A 275 -42.34 28.01 -29.32
C THR A 275 -41.43 29.19 -29.70
N GLY A 276 -40.21 29.22 -29.18
CA GLY A 276 -39.24 30.31 -29.33
C GLY A 276 -39.64 31.62 -28.63
N LYS A 277 -40.69 31.61 -27.81
CA LYS A 277 -41.27 32.80 -27.17
C LYS A 277 -40.95 32.85 -25.68
N VAL A 278 -40.99 34.06 -25.11
CA VAL A 278 -40.87 34.27 -23.66
C VAL A 278 -42.07 33.64 -22.95
N ARG A 279 -41.80 32.87 -21.90
CA ARG A 279 -42.86 32.28 -21.07
C ARG A 279 -43.47 33.33 -20.14
N ILE A 280 -44.79 33.35 -20.07
CA ILE A 280 -45.58 34.22 -19.20
C ILE A 280 -46.21 33.38 -18.09
N ASP A 281 -46.17 33.90 -16.86
CA ASP A 281 -46.72 33.28 -15.66
C ASP A 281 -48.25 33.45 -15.56
N THR A 282 -48.85 32.81 -14.56
CA THR A 282 -50.31 32.88 -14.32
C THR A 282 -50.83 34.28 -13.97
N ASN A 283 -49.95 35.22 -13.65
CA ASN A 283 -50.25 36.63 -13.35
C ASN A 283 -49.96 37.58 -14.52
N GLY A 284 -49.62 37.05 -15.70
CA GLY A 284 -49.38 37.84 -16.91
C GLY A 284 -47.99 38.48 -16.98
N GLN A 285 -47.01 38.02 -16.20
CA GLN A 285 -45.65 38.54 -16.15
C GLN A 285 -44.63 37.55 -16.74
N GLU A 286 -43.51 38.07 -17.24
CA GLU A 286 -42.45 37.21 -17.79
C GLU A 286 -41.76 36.38 -16.71
N VAL A 287 -41.68 35.07 -16.96
CA VAL A 287 -40.88 34.15 -16.14
C VAL A 287 -39.41 34.36 -16.46
N CYS A 288 -38.60 34.59 -15.43
CA CYS A 288 -37.17 34.90 -15.57
C CYS A 288 -36.29 33.89 -14.83
N MET A 289 -35.07 33.69 -15.30
CA MET A 289 -34.00 33.02 -14.59
C MET A 289 -33.11 34.07 -13.94
N VAL A 290 -32.72 33.82 -12.70
CA VAL A 290 -31.71 34.65 -12.05
C VAL A 290 -30.35 34.22 -12.58
N LYS A 291 -29.48 35.15 -12.99
CA LYS A 291 -28.06 34.92 -13.27
C LYS A 291 -27.24 35.88 -12.40
N TYR A 292 -26.52 35.39 -11.40
CA TYR A 292 -25.70 36.19 -10.49
C TYR A 292 -24.73 37.07 -11.29
N SER A 293 -24.56 38.31 -10.83
CA SER A 293 -23.45 39.13 -11.32
C SER A 293 -22.13 38.45 -10.98
N ALA A 294 -21.05 38.75 -11.71
CA ALA A 294 -19.73 38.19 -11.41
C ALA A 294 -19.29 38.50 -9.96
N THR A 295 -19.66 39.68 -9.45
CA THR A 295 -19.40 40.11 -8.07
C THR A 295 -20.19 39.29 -7.07
N THR A 296 -21.50 39.09 -7.28
CA THR A 296 -22.34 38.26 -6.42
C THR A 296 -21.86 36.81 -6.42
N LEU A 297 -21.54 36.25 -7.59
CA LEU A 297 -21.06 34.88 -7.73
C LEU A 297 -19.78 34.64 -6.92
N ASN A 298 -18.81 35.57 -6.97
CA ASN A 298 -17.57 35.48 -6.20
C ASN A 298 -17.82 35.59 -4.68
N MET A 299 -18.60 36.59 -4.26
CA MET A 299 -18.87 36.83 -2.83
C MET A 299 -19.70 35.71 -2.19
N VAL A 300 -20.67 35.15 -2.91
CA VAL A 300 -21.40 33.95 -2.49
C VAL A 300 -20.45 32.76 -2.39
N GLY A 301 -19.51 32.62 -3.32
CA GLY A 301 -18.49 31.57 -3.31
C GLY A 301 -17.63 31.59 -2.06
N LEU A 302 -17.10 32.77 -1.70
CA LEU A 302 -16.32 32.97 -0.47
C LEU A 302 -17.12 32.64 0.79
N ALA A 303 -18.41 33.02 0.81
CA ALA A 303 -19.28 32.73 1.95
C ALA A 303 -19.61 31.24 2.07
N ILE A 304 -19.96 30.57 0.96
CA ILE A 304 -20.23 29.12 0.94
C ILE A 304 -18.98 28.32 1.32
N ALA A 305 -17.81 28.65 0.76
CA ALA A 305 -16.54 27.98 1.09
C ALA A 305 -16.21 28.07 2.59
N SER A 306 -16.60 29.15 3.26
CA SER A 306 -16.41 29.34 4.71
C SER A 306 -17.47 28.64 5.56
N VAL A 307 -18.74 28.65 5.12
CA VAL A 307 -19.89 28.12 5.88
C VAL A 307 -20.00 26.60 5.76
N LEU A 308 -19.75 26.05 4.58
CA LEU A 308 -20.04 24.64 4.30
C LEU A 308 -19.24 23.67 5.19
N PRO A 309 -17.92 23.85 5.41
CA PRO A 309 -17.20 23.02 6.36
C PRO A 309 -17.75 23.13 7.79
N LYS A 310 -18.31 24.27 8.18
CA LYS A 310 -18.89 24.46 9.53
C LYS A 310 -20.18 23.67 9.69
N VAL A 311 -21.05 23.62 8.67
CA VAL A 311 -22.26 22.78 8.66
C VAL A 311 -21.90 21.28 8.71
N LYS A 312 -20.92 20.86 7.90
CA LYS A 312 -20.50 19.45 7.79
C LYS A 312 -19.70 18.93 8.99
N ASN A 313 -19.10 19.80 9.79
CA ASN A 313 -18.39 19.43 11.01
C ASN A 313 -19.22 19.69 12.28
N ASP A 314 -20.45 20.21 12.14
CA ASP A 314 -21.29 20.50 13.30
C ASP A 314 -21.83 19.20 13.93
N PRO A 315 -21.49 18.90 15.20
CA PRO A 315 -21.89 17.66 15.86
C PRO A 315 -23.40 17.55 16.09
N ASN A 316 -24.13 18.67 16.12
CA ASN A 316 -25.59 18.69 16.24
C ASN A 316 -26.25 18.32 14.92
N LEU A 317 -25.57 18.51 13.78
CA LEU A 317 -26.05 18.19 12.45
C LEU A 317 -25.57 16.83 11.92
N GLY A 318 -24.66 16.13 12.62
CA GLY A 318 -24.13 14.81 12.20
C GLY A 318 -24.55 13.59 13.01
N ALA A 319 -24.44 12.39 12.43
CA ALA A 319 -24.58 11.12 13.16
C ALA A 319 -23.84 9.92 12.53
N ASN A 320 -23.36 8.97 13.35
CA ASN A 320 -22.75 7.72 12.86
C ASN A 320 -23.81 6.61 12.71
N ILE A 321 -23.87 5.99 11.52
CA ILE A 321 -24.86 4.97 11.16
C ILE A 321 -24.26 3.59 10.86
N THR A 322 -23.01 3.35 11.24
CA THR A 322 -22.32 2.07 11.01
C THR A 322 -23.11 0.88 11.57
N GLY A 323 -23.34 -0.14 10.75
CA GLY A 323 -24.01 -1.38 11.17
C GLY A 323 -25.50 -1.23 11.47
N LEU A 324 -26.11 -0.09 11.16
CA LEU A 324 -27.54 0.09 11.31
C LEU A 324 -28.30 -0.57 10.13
N PRO A 325 -29.34 -1.37 10.43
CA PRO A 325 -30.18 -1.98 9.41
C PRO A 325 -30.80 -0.94 8.46
N ALA A 326 -30.88 -1.25 7.17
CA ALA A 326 -31.44 -0.37 6.12
C ALA A 326 -32.93 -0.03 6.33
N ASP A 327 -33.61 -0.77 7.19
CA ASP A 327 -35.07 -0.80 7.39
C ASP A 327 -35.53 -0.15 8.70
N GLN A 328 -34.62 0.34 9.56
CA GLN A 328 -34.99 0.89 10.87
C GLN A 328 -34.95 2.43 10.97
N LEU A 329 -36.06 2.97 11.46
CA LEU A 329 -36.24 4.35 11.91
C LEU A 329 -35.35 4.63 13.14
N ASN A 330 -34.11 5.04 12.93
CA ASN A 330 -33.24 5.44 14.04
C ASN A 330 -33.67 6.83 14.58
N ALA A 331 -34.17 6.87 15.81
CA ALA A 331 -34.52 8.10 16.53
C ALA A 331 -33.31 9.04 16.70
N ALA A 332 -32.08 8.50 16.70
CA ALA A 332 -30.84 9.27 16.82
C ALA A 332 -30.49 10.13 15.59
N LEU A 333 -31.24 10.00 14.48
CA LEU A 333 -31.02 10.76 13.24
C LEU A 333 -31.97 11.98 13.09
N LYS A 334 -32.80 12.29 14.09
CA LYS A 334 -33.67 13.48 14.06
C LYS A 334 -32.82 14.76 14.11
N GLY A 335 -33.10 15.71 13.21
CA GLY A 335 -32.38 17.00 13.13
C GLY A 335 -30.96 16.90 12.52
N LYS A 336 -30.56 15.71 12.05
CA LYS A 336 -29.26 15.45 11.43
C LYS A 336 -29.33 15.65 9.92
N MET A 337 -28.27 16.23 9.35
CA MET A 337 -28.10 16.61 7.95
C MET A 337 -26.97 15.86 7.25
N TRP A 338 -26.15 15.12 7.98
CA TRP A 338 -25.14 14.27 7.39
C TRP A 338 -24.91 13.05 8.27
N VAL A 339 -24.46 11.97 7.66
CA VAL A 339 -24.17 10.73 8.35
C VAL A 339 -22.77 10.24 8.03
N VAL A 340 -22.17 9.53 8.98
CA VAL A 340 -20.90 8.82 8.77
C VAL A 340 -21.12 7.33 8.92
N ARG A 341 -20.54 6.55 8.03
CA ARG A 341 -20.46 5.09 8.12
C ARG A 341 -18.99 4.72 8.18
N ASN A 342 -18.61 3.94 9.19
CA ASN A 342 -17.27 3.41 9.30
C ASN A 342 -17.10 2.39 8.17
N GLY A 343 -16.00 2.50 7.42
CA GLY A 343 -15.62 1.47 6.49
C GLY A 343 -15.39 0.16 7.24
N THR A 344 -15.77 -0.96 6.61
CA THR A 344 -15.27 -2.26 7.02
C THR A 344 -13.81 -2.32 6.58
N PRO A 345 -12.83 -2.56 7.47
CA PRO A 345 -11.48 -2.82 7.02
C PRO A 345 -11.51 -4.06 6.11
N THR A 346 -11.24 -3.89 4.82
CA THR A 346 -10.83 -4.99 3.95
C THR A 346 -9.48 -5.44 4.47
N ALA A 347 -9.49 -6.37 5.42
CA ALA A 347 -8.28 -7.00 5.89
C ALA A 347 -7.62 -7.69 4.68
N PRO A 348 -6.38 -7.33 4.30
CA PRO A 348 -5.52 -8.32 3.68
C PRO A 348 -5.41 -9.42 4.73
N GLY A 349 -5.86 -10.64 4.41
CA GLY A 349 -6.04 -11.73 5.37
C GLY A 349 -4.88 -11.85 6.36
N ALA A 350 -5.04 -11.26 7.54
CA ALA A 350 -4.19 -11.50 8.69
C ALA A 350 -4.76 -12.74 9.37
N GLY A 351 -3.94 -13.79 9.41
CA GLY A 351 -4.32 -15.08 9.94
C GLY A 351 -4.85 -14.98 11.37
N THR A 352 -6.06 -15.47 11.57
CA THR A 352 -6.48 -16.06 12.85
C THR A 352 -7.01 -17.44 12.56
N ALA A 353 -6.27 -18.43 13.06
CA ALA A 353 -6.68 -19.81 13.08
C ALA A 353 -8.05 -19.94 13.77
N SER A 354 -9.02 -20.50 13.07
CA SER A 354 -10.14 -21.22 13.67
C SER A 354 -10.52 -22.36 12.74
N SER A 355 -10.20 -23.55 13.23
CA SER A 355 -10.46 -24.84 12.63
C SER A 355 -11.96 -25.04 12.40
N ALA A 356 -12.36 -25.22 11.14
CA ALA A 356 -13.58 -25.94 10.81
C ALA A 356 -13.27 -26.89 9.64
N LEU A 357 -13.19 -28.17 9.97
CA LEU A 357 -13.12 -29.27 9.01
C LEU A 357 -14.29 -29.17 8.03
N PHE A 358 -14.01 -29.09 6.73
CA PHE A 358 -14.87 -29.70 5.71
C PHE A 358 -14.02 -30.36 4.61
N THR A 359 -14.46 -31.57 4.28
CA THR A 359 -13.81 -32.60 3.48
C THR A 359 -13.49 -32.19 2.05
N ARG A 360 -12.27 -32.55 1.61
CA ARG A 360 -11.78 -32.42 0.23
C ARG A 360 -12.30 -33.56 -0.64
N THR A 361 -12.90 -33.23 -1.79
CA THR A 361 -12.95 -34.11 -2.96
C THR A 361 -11.96 -33.55 -3.99
N PRO A 362 -11.03 -34.34 -4.55
CA PRO A 362 -10.12 -33.87 -5.58
C PRO A 362 -10.87 -33.75 -6.91
N VAL A 363 -11.05 -32.52 -7.41
CA VAL A 363 -11.51 -32.30 -8.78
C VAL A 363 -10.28 -31.99 -9.63
N ALA A 364 -9.98 -32.91 -10.55
CA ALA A 364 -9.08 -32.67 -11.66
C ALA A 364 -9.75 -31.66 -12.60
N ASN A 365 -9.33 -30.40 -12.50
CA ASN A 365 -9.36 -29.31 -13.48
C ASN A 365 -9.32 -28.01 -12.66
N ALA A 366 -8.21 -27.28 -12.76
CA ALA A 366 -7.96 -26.05 -12.03
C ALA A 366 -8.99 -24.97 -12.43
N ALA A 367 -10.08 -24.88 -11.67
CA ALA A 367 -10.99 -23.75 -11.74
C ALA A 367 -10.33 -22.59 -10.98
N ALA A 368 -9.98 -21.52 -11.71
CA ALA A 368 -9.34 -20.36 -11.14
C ALA A 368 -10.20 -19.74 -10.02
N THR A 369 -9.57 -19.42 -8.89
CA THR A 369 -10.20 -18.79 -7.73
C THR A 369 -10.04 -17.27 -7.86
N PHE A 370 -11.13 -16.51 -7.67
CA PHE A 370 -11.15 -15.06 -7.88
C PHE A 370 -10.81 -14.30 -6.60
N THR A 371 -9.90 -13.33 -6.69
CA THR A 371 -9.57 -12.41 -5.58
C THR A 371 -9.70 -10.96 -6.06
N SER A 372 -10.38 -10.11 -5.29
CA SER A 372 -10.49 -8.67 -5.60
C SER A 372 -9.43 -7.88 -4.85
N ARG A 373 -8.86 -6.90 -5.54
CA ARG A 373 -7.93 -5.90 -5.03
C ARG A 373 -8.48 -4.51 -5.36
N ASP A 374 -8.72 -3.71 -4.33
CA ASP A 374 -9.10 -2.32 -4.51
C ASP A 374 -7.89 -1.50 -5.01
N VAL A 375 -8.01 -0.85 -6.16
CA VAL A 375 -6.93 -0.12 -6.86
C VAL A 375 -7.02 1.38 -6.61
N SER A 376 -8.22 1.89 -6.30
CA SER A 376 -8.42 3.27 -5.86
C SER A 376 -9.31 3.29 -4.63
N THR A 377 -8.69 3.37 -3.47
CA THR A 377 -9.41 3.49 -2.22
C THR A 377 -10.05 4.86 -2.12
N GLY A 378 -11.32 4.89 -1.72
CA GLY A 378 -12.04 6.11 -1.40
C GLY A 378 -13.30 5.77 -0.62
N PRO A 379 -13.71 6.59 0.35
CA PRO A 379 -14.97 6.39 1.04
C PRO A 379 -16.15 6.58 0.08
N GLY A 380 -17.32 6.02 0.42
CA GLY A 380 -18.57 6.26 -0.32
C GLY A 380 -19.01 5.18 -1.30
N PHE A 381 -18.13 4.23 -1.62
CA PHE A 381 -18.40 3.14 -2.57
C PHE A 381 -17.69 1.87 -2.15
N ASN A 382 -18.30 0.72 -2.39
CA ASN A 382 -17.68 -0.58 -2.17
C ASN A 382 -18.17 -1.62 -3.16
N ILE A 383 -17.30 -2.60 -3.42
CA ILE A 383 -17.65 -3.84 -4.11
C ILE A 383 -17.54 -5.00 -3.12
N ILE A 384 -18.65 -5.68 -2.90
CA ILE A 384 -18.78 -6.82 -1.98
C ILE A 384 -19.23 -8.07 -2.75
N ASN A 385 -19.17 -9.24 -2.10
CA ASN A 385 -19.63 -10.52 -2.66
C ASN A 385 -18.99 -10.91 -4.02
N VAL A 386 -17.70 -10.65 -4.21
CA VAL A 386 -16.99 -11.02 -5.44
C VAL A 386 -16.79 -12.54 -5.50
N ALA A 387 -17.43 -13.20 -6.46
CA ALA A 387 -17.34 -14.65 -6.66
C ALA A 387 -17.50 -15.00 -8.15
N GLY A 388 -16.98 -16.13 -8.60
CA GLY A 388 -17.06 -16.49 -10.01
C GLY A 388 -16.64 -17.92 -10.34
N SER A 389 -17.02 -18.36 -11.53
CA SER A 389 -16.57 -19.60 -12.18
C SER A 389 -16.53 -19.38 -13.69
N ASP A 390 -15.77 -20.19 -14.43
CA ASP A 390 -15.73 -20.16 -15.91
C ASP A 390 -15.45 -18.76 -16.50
N ARG A 391 -14.48 -18.04 -15.93
CA ARG A 391 -14.10 -16.66 -16.30
C ARG A 391 -15.26 -15.64 -16.21
N THR A 392 -16.33 -15.95 -15.47
CA THR A 392 -17.44 -15.02 -15.19
C THR A 392 -17.38 -14.59 -13.72
N VAL A 393 -17.34 -13.29 -13.49
CA VAL A 393 -17.28 -12.65 -12.17
C VAL A 393 -18.64 -12.05 -11.83
N ASN A 394 -19.14 -12.36 -10.64
CA ASN A 394 -20.32 -11.78 -10.03
C ASN A 394 -19.87 -10.91 -8.85
N PHE A 395 -20.50 -9.75 -8.67
CA PHE A 395 -20.19 -8.83 -7.59
C PHE A 395 -21.37 -7.92 -7.26
N THR A 396 -21.40 -7.42 -6.04
CA THR A 396 -22.40 -6.49 -5.53
C THR A 396 -21.75 -5.12 -5.31
N ILE A 397 -22.39 -4.05 -5.76
CA ILE A 397 -21.98 -2.67 -5.53
C ILE A 397 -22.83 -2.04 -4.45
N GLU A 398 -22.18 -1.31 -3.54
CA GLU A 398 -22.80 -0.41 -2.59
C GLU A 398 -22.27 1.02 -2.84
N ASN A 399 -23.18 2.00 -3.00
CA ASN A 399 -22.83 3.41 -3.15
C ASN A 399 -23.65 4.22 -2.15
N TRP A 400 -22.98 4.86 -1.19
CA TRP A 400 -23.62 5.56 -0.07
C TRP A 400 -23.26 7.05 0.02
N TYR A 401 -22.60 7.58 -1.01
CA TYR A 401 -22.45 9.02 -1.19
C TYR A 401 -23.59 9.60 -2.03
N LEU A 402 -23.86 10.88 -1.79
CA LEU A 402 -24.82 11.74 -2.49
C LEU A 402 -24.39 12.04 -3.94
N ARG A 403 -24.14 10.98 -4.74
CA ARG A 403 -23.76 11.09 -6.14
C ARG A 403 -24.12 9.85 -6.95
N TYR A 404 -24.43 10.08 -8.21
CA TYR A 404 -24.55 9.03 -9.22
C TYR A 404 -23.18 8.69 -9.82
N LEU A 405 -22.99 7.40 -10.13
CA LEU A 405 -21.78 6.90 -10.80
C LEU A 405 -22.14 6.11 -12.06
N GLY A 406 -21.38 6.24 -13.13
CA GLY A 406 -21.42 5.33 -14.27
C GLY A 406 -20.52 4.12 -14.00
N LEU A 407 -21.06 2.92 -14.10
CA LEU A 407 -20.32 1.65 -13.97
C LEU A 407 -19.76 1.21 -15.32
N TYR A 408 -18.51 0.79 -15.34
CA TYR A 408 -17.76 0.37 -16.50
C TYR A 408 -16.89 -0.87 -16.22
N ALA A 409 -16.47 -1.55 -17.27
CA ALA A 409 -15.43 -2.58 -17.23
C ALA A 409 -14.27 -2.26 -18.19
N ARG A 410 -13.05 -2.45 -17.70
CA ARG A 410 -11.82 -2.41 -18.48
C ARG A 410 -11.08 -3.75 -18.38
N PHE A 411 -10.73 -4.31 -19.52
CA PHE A 411 -9.94 -5.55 -19.59
C PHE A 411 -8.46 -5.22 -19.76
N LEU A 412 -7.59 -5.92 -19.00
CA LEU A 412 -6.14 -5.76 -19.04
C LEU A 412 -5.47 -7.04 -19.55
N ASP A 413 -4.47 -6.90 -20.41
CA ASP A 413 -3.60 -7.99 -20.84
C ASP A 413 -2.63 -8.43 -19.71
N GLY A 414 -1.80 -9.45 -19.96
CA GLY A 414 -0.83 -9.97 -18.98
C GLY A 414 0.30 -9.00 -18.59
N ASN A 415 0.48 -7.91 -19.34
CA ASN A 415 1.44 -6.83 -19.05
C ASN A 415 0.77 -5.65 -18.34
N GLY A 416 -0.54 -5.71 -18.07
CA GLY A 416 -1.32 -4.62 -17.50
C GLY A 416 -1.76 -3.56 -18.50
N ASN A 417 -1.63 -3.78 -19.82
CA ASN A 417 -2.10 -2.83 -20.83
C ASN A 417 -3.60 -2.98 -21.09
N PRO A 418 -4.34 -1.88 -21.31
CA PRO A 418 -5.78 -1.92 -21.60
C PRO A 418 -6.08 -2.43 -23.02
N ILE A 419 -7.12 -3.27 -23.14
CA ILE A 419 -7.61 -3.83 -24.41
C ILE A 419 -8.77 -2.98 -24.94
N LYS A 420 -8.78 -2.67 -26.25
CA LYS A 420 -9.86 -1.87 -26.86
C LYS A 420 -11.17 -2.64 -26.94
N ILE A 421 -12.28 -1.95 -26.70
CA ILE A 421 -13.63 -2.54 -26.80
C ILE A 421 -13.94 -3.01 -28.24
N SER A 422 -13.37 -2.35 -29.26
CA SER A 422 -13.50 -2.75 -30.67
C SER A 422 -12.92 -4.12 -30.97
N ASP A 423 -11.89 -4.52 -30.22
CA ASP A 423 -11.05 -5.70 -30.48
C ASP A 423 -11.51 -6.92 -29.65
N LEU A 424 -12.54 -6.74 -28.82
CA LEU A 424 -13.12 -7.79 -28.01
C LEU A 424 -13.92 -8.80 -28.87
N PRO A 425 -13.90 -10.09 -28.50
CA PRO A 425 -14.75 -11.10 -29.13
C PRO A 425 -16.24 -10.79 -28.91
N ALA A 426 -17.09 -11.28 -29.81
CA ALA A 426 -18.51 -10.90 -29.87
C ALA A 426 -19.28 -11.19 -28.56
N ASP A 427 -18.94 -12.28 -27.87
CA ASP A 427 -19.55 -12.66 -26.59
C ASP A 427 -19.18 -11.70 -25.45
N ALA A 428 -17.94 -11.20 -25.43
CA ALA A 428 -17.51 -10.18 -24.46
C ALA A 428 -18.07 -8.79 -24.80
N LYS A 429 -18.16 -8.45 -26.09
CA LYS A 429 -18.64 -7.15 -26.58
C LYS A 429 -20.14 -6.93 -26.40
N ASN A 430 -20.95 -7.99 -26.52
CA ASN A 430 -22.41 -7.92 -26.38
C ASN A 430 -22.89 -7.66 -24.95
N GLN A 431 -21.99 -7.68 -23.96
CA GLN A 431 -22.30 -7.35 -22.56
C GLN A 431 -22.51 -5.85 -22.32
N PHE A 432 -22.05 -5.00 -23.27
CA PHE A 432 -22.18 -3.56 -23.18
C PHE A 432 -23.34 -3.06 -24.05
N PRO A 433 -24.20 -2.13 -23.57
CA PRO A 433 -25.27 -1.58 -24.37
C PRO A 433 -24.73 -0.87 -25.62
N SER A 434 -25.40 -1.02 -26.76
CA SER A 434 -25.10 -0.31 -28.01
C SER A 434 -25.60 1.13 -27.97
N ASN A 435 -25.03 1.92 -27.05
CA ASN A 435 -25.27 3.34 -26.91
C ASN A 435 -23.96 4.14 -27.06
N ASN A 436 -24.08 5.47 -27.04
CA ASN A 436 -22.97 6.41 -27.13
C ASN A 436 -22.22 6.62 -25.80
N LEU A 437 -22.38 5.73 -24.81
CA LEU A 437 -21.75 5.85 -23.49
C LEU A 437 -20.49 4.99 -23.33
N ASN A 438 -20.19 4.10 -24.29
CA ASN A 438 -18.95 3.31 -24.30
C ASN A 438 -17.74 4.18 -24.67
N GLY A 439 -16.63 4.01 -23.94
CA GLY A 439 -15.33 4.59 -24.26
C GLY A 439 -14.49 3.72 -25.20
N THR A 440 -13.23 4.11 -25.41
CA THR A 440 -12.32 3.35 -26.31
C THR A 440 -11.89 2.01 -25.69
N HIS A 441 -11.63 1.98 -24.38
CA HIS A 441 -11.19 0.81 -23.61
C HIS A 441 -12.13 0.48 -22.44
N ASP A 442 -13.16 1.30 -22.21
CA ASP A 442 -14.06 1.25 -21.06
C ASP A 442 -15.49 0.99 -21.54
N GLY A 443 -16.01 -0.22 -21.30
CA GLY A 443 -17.38 -0.59 -21.68
C GLY A 443 -18.38 -0.19 -20.61
N PHE A 444 -19.42 0.57 -20.97
CA PHE A 444 -20.46 1.03 -20.04
C PHE A 444 -21.40 -0.11 -19.67
N ILE A 445 -21.70 -0.26 -18.38
CA ILE A 445 -22.58 -1.31 -17.84
C ILE A 445 -23.92 -0.71 -17.40
N SER A 446 -23.90 0.25 -16.47
CA SER A 446 -25.11 0.82 -15.86
C SER A 446 -24.84 2.13 -15.12
N ILE A 447 -25.89 2.79 -14.64
CA ILE A 447 -25.78 3.90 -13.67
C ILE A 447 -26.02 3.33 -12.26
N ILE A 448 -25.07 3.57 -11.38
CA ILE A 448 -25.17 3.31 -9.94
C ILE A 448 -25.86 4.49 -9.29
N ASN A 449 -26.94 4.20 -8.60
CA ASN A 449 -27.73 5.19 -7.87
C ASN A 449 -27.00 5.62 -6.57
N GLN A 450 -27.33 6.79 -6.04
CA GLN A 450 -26.88 7.23 -4.72
C GLN A 450 -27.64 6.54 -3.59
N GLU A 451 -27.18 6.69 -2.34
CA GLU A 451 -28.07 6.47 -1.18
C GLU A 451 -29.16 7.55 -1.20
N LEU A 452 -30.41 7.15 -0.97
CA LEU A 452 -31.52 8.07 -1.06
C LEU A 452 -31.46 9.02 0.14
N VAL A 453 -31.03 10.26 -0.09
CA VAL A 453 -30.86 11.27 0.94
C VAL A 453 -31.60 12.55 0.53
N ILE A 454 -32.49 13.04 1.39
CA ILE A 454 -33.35 14.20 1.09
C ILE A 454 -32.89 15.38 1.96
N LEU A 455 -32.24 16.39 1.35
CA LEU A 455 -31.57 17.51 2.03
C LEU A 455 -30.82 17.07 3.30
N GLY A 456 -29.93 16.08 3.14
CA GLY A 456 -29.08 15.56 4.20
C GLY A 456 -29.65 14.43 5.07
N ILE A 457 -30.89 13.98 4.82
CA ILE A 457 -31.52 12.90 5.60
C ILE A 457 -31.54 11.58 4.81
N PRO A 458 -30.80 10.53 5.21
CA PRO A 458 -30.84 9.23 4.56
C PRO A 458 -32.16 8.48 4.83
N VAL A 459 -32.81 8.03 3.76
CA VAL A 459 -34.10 7.34 3.79
C VAL A 459 -34.05 5.91 3.24
N LYS A 460 -33.07 5.53 2.39
CA LYS A 460 -32.92 4.15 1.90
C LYS A 460 -31.50 3.87 1.34
N GLN A 461 -30.90 2.74 1.75
CA GLN A 461 -29.61 2.24 1.25
C GLN A 461 -29.73 1.69 -0.19
N ASN A 462 -28.67 1.85 -1.00
CA ASN A 462 -28.63 1.38 -2.39
C ASN A 462 -27.56 0.29 -2.61
N VAL A 463 -28.01 -0.92 -2.95
CA VAL A 463 -27.20 -2.10 -3.22
C VAL A 463 -27.63 -2.69 -4.57
N GLN A 464 -26.69 -3.00 -5.47
CA GLN A 464 -26.97 -3.50 -6.82
C GLN A 464 -26.02 -4.62 -7.24
N ASP A 465 -26.53 -5.70 -7.82
CA ASP A 465 -25.75 -6.87 -8.26
C ASP A 465 -25.41 -6.82 -9.76
N PHE A 466 -24.20 -7.25 -10.11
CA PHE A 466 -23.67 -7.25 -11.47
C PHE A 466 -22.89 -8.53 -11.80
N SER A 467 -22.80 -8.84 -13.09
CA SER A 467 -22.05 -9.99 -13.63
C SER A 467 -21.29 -9.59 -14.90
N ILE A 468 -20.03 -10.01 -15.02
CA ILE A 468 -19.13 -9.71 -16.15
C ILE A 468 -18.33 -10.96 -16.54
N LYS A 469 -18.32 -11.31 -17.83
CA LYS A 469 -17.47 -12.33 -18.42
C LYS A 469 -16.12 -11.74 -18.89
N ILE A 470 -15.02 -12.38 -18.48
CA ILE A 470 -13.63 -12.01 -18.82
C ILE A 470 -13.16 -12.79 -20.06
N PRO A 471 -12.80 -12.13 -21.18
CA PRO A 471 -12.38 -12.78 -22.41
C PRO A 471 -11.00 -13.45 -22.28
N ASP A 472 -10.71 -14.43 -23.15
CA ASP A 472 -9.50 -15.26 -23.02
C ASP A 472 -8.18 -14.49 -23.03
N MET A 473 -8.14 -13.43 -23.82
CA MET A 473 -7.01 -12.52 -23.98
C MET A 473 -6.73 -11.60 -22.79
N ALA A 474 -7.60 -11.54 -21.78
CA ALA A 474 -7.45 -10.67 -20.61
C ALA A 474 -6.99 -11.44 -19.36
N ALA A 475 -5.96 -10.93 -18.69
CA ALA A 475 -5.42 -11.50 -17.44
C ALA A 475 -6.17 -11.02 -16.20
N SER A 476 -6.79 -9.85 -16.28
CA SER A 476 -7.64 -9.31 -15.20
C SER A 476 -8.71 -8.37 -15.77
N VAL A 477 -9.73 -8.11 -14.96
CA VAL A 477 -10.73 -7.07 -15.21
C VAL A 477 -10.65 -6.01 -14.13
N THR A 478 -10.72 -4.74 -14.53
CA THR A 478 -10.91 -3.61 -13.63
C THR A 478 -12.34 -3.13 -13.74
N ILE A 479 -13.08 -3.21 -12.64
CA ILE A 479 -14.42 -2.63 -12.49
C ILE A 479 -14.23 -1.15 -12.15
N LEU A 480 -14.84 -0.27 -12.94
CA LEU A 480 -14.67 1.17 -12.85
C LEU A 480 -16.01 1.85 -12.52
N ALA A 481 -16.06 2.76 -11.56
CA ALA A 481 -17.26 3.55 -11.25
C ALA A 481 -16.95 5.05 -11.28
N GLY A 482 -17.40 5.78 -12.31
CA GLY A 482 -17.01 7.17 -12.60
C GLY A 482 -18.12 8.22 -12.42
N GLY A 483 -17.77 9.41 -11.91
CA GLY A 483 -18.71 10.51 -11.66
C GLY A 483 -18.00 11.79 -11.22
N LEU A 484 -18.73 12.78 -10.66
CA LEU A 484 -18.10 13.98 -10.06
C LEU A 484 -17.17 13.57 -8.93
N GLY A 485 -15.92 14.04 -8.92
CA GLY A 485 -14.93 13.68 -7.90
C GLY A 485 -13.72 14.64 -7.91
N HIS A 486 -12.66 14.26 -7.20
CA HIS A 486 -11.40 14.99 -7.14
C HIS A 486 -10.22 14.13 -7.68
N GLY A 487 -9.10 14.79 -8.00
CA GLY A 487 -7.84 14.14 -8.38
C GLY A 487 -7.64 14.00 -9.89
N THR A 488 -6.82 13.03 -10.28
CA THR A 488 -6.48 12.77 -11.70
C THR A 488 -7.63 12.05 -12.41
N LYS A 489 -8.00 12.54 -13.60
CA LYS A 489 -8.97 11.87 -14.48
C LYS A 489 -8.32 10.74 -15.27
N SER A 490 -7.89 9.68 -14.59
CA SER A 490 -7.22 8.52 -15.20
C SER A 490 -8.12 7.74 -16.17
N TYR A 491 -9.44 7.88 -16.04
CA TYR A 491 -10.47 7.21 -16.85
C TYR A 491 -11.54 8.23 -17.32
N PRO A 492 -11.17 9.19 -18.20
CA PRO A 492 -12.04 10.35 -18.51
C PRO A 492 -13.38 9.97 -19.16
N ASP A 493 -13.41 8.88 -19.93
CA ASP A 493 -14.61 8.37 -20.61
C ASP A 493 -15.69 7.90 -19.63
N THR A 494 -15.33 7.63 -18.36
CA THR A 494 -16.24 7.08 -17.35
C THR A 494 -17.04 8.12 -16.55
N ILE A 495 -16.69 9.40 -16.68
CA ILE A 495 -17.11 10.46 -15.72
C ILE A 495 -18.49 11.04 -16.05
N ASN A 496 -18.78 11.27 -17.33
CA ASN A 496 -19.90 12.12 -17.75
C ASN A 496 -21.29 11.62 -17.28
N PRO A 497 -21.63 10.31 -17.35
CA PRO A 497 -22.96 9.84 -16.94
C PRO A 497 -23.25 10.04 -15.46
N GLY A 498 -22.30 9.71 -14.57
CA GLY A 498 -22.47 9.95 -13.13
C GLY A 498 -22.51 11.44 -12.80
N ALA A 499 -21.67 12.24 -13.45
CA ALA A 499 -21.56 13.66 -13.17
C ALA A 499 -22.82 14.47 -13.53
N VAL A 500 -23.40 14.20 -14.70
CA VAL A 500 -24.63 14.85 -15.16
C VAL A 500 -25.82 14.47 -14.30
N MET A 501 -25.93 13.20 -13.91
CA MET A 501 -27.04 12.73 -13.08
C MET A 501 -27.00 13.32 -11.67
N THR A 502 -25.80 13.45 -11.09
CA THR A 502 -25.61 14.13 -9.81
C THR A 502 -26.06 15.59 -9.87
N ALA A 503 -25.65 16.34 -10.92
CA ALA A 503 -26.02 17.74 -11.06
C ALA A 503 -27.54 17.98 -11.20
N VAL A 504 -28.24 17.07 -11.89
CA VAL A 504 -29.67 17.21 -12.18
C VAL A 504 -30.55 16.69 -11.04
N LEU A 505 -30.28 15.49 -10.53
CA LEU A 505 -31.16 14.83 -9.56
C LEU A 505 -30.82 15.15 -8.11
N ASP A 506 -29.56 15.49 -7.78
CA ASP A 506 -29.13 15.71 -6.39
C ASP A 506 -29.05 17.19 -6.05
N LEU A 507 -28.82 18.04 -7.05
CA LEU A 507 -28.67 19.49 -6.85
C LEU A 507 -29.91 20.24 -7.35
N ALA A 508 -30.26 20.14 -8.64
CA ALA A 508 -31.35 20.95 -9.20
C ALA A 508 -32.76 20.56 -8.70
N LEU A 509 -33.03 19.26 -8.56
CA LEU A 509 -34.37 18.75 -8.25
C LEU A 509 -34.78 18.95 -6.77
N PRO A 510 -33.95 18.70 -5.74
CA PRO A 510 -34.35 18.89 -4.36
C PRO A 510 -34.66 20.35 -4.02
N GLY A 511 -33.86 21.30 -4.51
CA GLY A 511 -34.12 22.71 -4.25
C GLY A 511 -35.31 23.27 -5.05
N LEU A 512 -35.68 22.65 -6.19
CA LEU A 512 -36.98 22.93 -6.84
C LEU A 512 -38.14 22.65 -5.88
N PHE A 513 -38.15 21.48 -5.22
CA PHE A 513 -39.14 21.16 -4.19
C PHE A 513 -39.04 22.07 -2.94
N LEU A 514 -37.86 22.61 -2.63
CA LEU A 514 -37.63 23.58 -1.55
C LEU A 514 -38.30 24.92 -1.80
N VAL A 515 -38.12 25.48 -3.00
CA VAL A 515 -38.75 26.76 -3.38
C VAL A 515 -40.27 26.64 -3.45
N MET A 516 -40.79 25.47 -3.80
CA MET A 516 -42.23 25.19 -3.84
C MET A 516 -42.83 24.72 -2.50
N ALA A 517 -42.04 24.58 -1.43
CA ALA A 517 -42.47 24.08 -0.12
C ALA A 517 -43.01 22.63 -0.08
N ALA A 518 -42.88 21.86 -1.16
CA ALA A 518 -43.54 20.58 -1.40
C ALA A 518 -42.70 19.35 -0.95
N ALA A 519 -42.19 19.36 0.28
CA ALA A 519 -41.25 18.34 0.78
C ALA A 519 -41.73 16.88 0.65
N GLN A 520 -43.05 16.64 0.69
CA GLN A 520 -43.64 15.30 0.55
C GLN A 520 -43.54 14.75 -0.88
N GLY A 521 -43.63 15.62 -1.88
CA GLY A 521 -43.53 15.20 -3.28
C GLY A 521 -42.11 14.79 -3.67
N LEU A 522 -41.08 15.39 -3.06
CA LEU A 522 -39.70 14.99 -3.29
C LEU A 522 -39.47 13.54 -2.85
N VAL A 523 -40.09 13.13 -1.74
CA VAL A 523 -39.97 11.77 -1.18
C VAL A 523 -40.62 10.75 -2.11
N SER A 524 -41.82 11.04 -2.62
CA SER A 524 -42.51 10.18 -3.60
C SER A 524 -41.68 10.00 -4.87
N LEU A 525 -41.19 11.10 -5.45
CA LEU A 525 -40.36 11.08 -6.65
C LEU A 525 -39.07 10.28 -6.45
N SER A 526 -38.40 10.51 -5.32
CA SER A 526 -37.15 9.83 -4.96
C SER A 526 -37.33 8.31 -4.83
N THR A 527 -38.49 7.86 -4.33
CA THR A 527 -38.85 6.44 -4.25
C THR A 527 -39.04 5.83 -5.64
N LYS A 528 -39.77 6.54 -6.53
CA LYS A 528 -40.00 6.12 -7.93
C LYS A 528 -38.68 5.99 -8.71
N LEU A 529 -37.73 6.91 -8.50
CA LEU A 529 -36.42 6.88 -9.14
C LEU A 529 -35.49 5.78 -8.60
N SER A 530 -35.67 5.36 -7.34
CA SER A 530 -34.77 4.40 -6.68
C SER A 530 -34.69 3.01 -7.33
N VAL A 531 -35.70 2.63 -8.12
CA VAL A 531 -35.81 1.32 -8.77
C VAL A 531 -35.89 1.41 -10.30
N ALA A 532 -35.80 2.61 -10.88
CA ALA A 532 -36.06 2.87 -12.29
C ALA A 532 -34.75 3.00 -13.11
N THR A 533 -33.88 1.99 -13.10
CA THR A 533 -32.56 2.04 -13.75
C THR A 533 -32.61 2.39 -15.24
N LYS A 534 -33.62 1.89 -15.98
CA LYS A 534 -33.81 2.24 -17.40
C LYS A 534 -34.14 3.73 -17.60
N LEU A 535 -34.98 4.28 -16.71
CA LEU A 535 -35.32 5.70 -16.69
C LEU A 535 -34.10 6.56 -16.37
N LEU A 536 -33.24 6.13 -15.44
CA LEU A 536 -32.00 6.83 -15.11
C LEU A 536 -31.05 6.87 -16.32
N ILE A 537 -30.90 5.77 -17.04
CA ILE A 537 -30.05 5.70 -18.24
C ILE A 537 -30.61 6.59 -19.37
N SER A 538 -31.92 6.53 -19.65
CA SER A 538 -32.54 7.38 -20.68
C SER A 538 -32.44 8.87 -20.31
N THR A 539 -32.64 9.19 -19.03
CA THR A 539 -32.50 10.53 -18.48
C THR A 539 -31.07 11.05 -18.66
N ALA A 540 -30.06 10.27 -18.27
CA ALA A 540 -28.66 10.65 -18.41
C ALA A 540 -28.29 10.97 -19.87
N GLN A 541 -28.73 10.15 -20.82
CA GLN A 541 -28.49 10.37 -22.24
C GLN A 541 -29.10 11.67 -22.76
N VAL A 542 -30.34 11.98 -22.35
CA VAL A 542 -31.03 13.21 -22.75
C VAL A 542 -30.30 14.44 -22.22
N PHE A 543 -29.90 14.43 -20.94
CA PHE A 543 -29.18 15.56 -20.35
C PHE A 543 -27.75 15.69 -20.89
N ILE A 544 -27.03 14.58 -21.10
CA ILE A 544 -25.71 14.62 -21.77
C ILE A 544 -25.84 15.22 -23.16
N THR A 545 -26.85 14.82 -23.95
CA THR A 545 -27.08 15.36 -25.29
C THR A 545 -27.38 16.86 -25.23
N ALA A 546 -28.25 17.30 -24.32
CA ALA A 546 -28.55 18.73 -24.15
C ALA A 546 -27.32 19.56 -23.74
N ILE A 547 -26.47 19.03 -22.87
CA ILE A 547 -25.20 19.66 -22.47
C ILE A 547 -24.20 19.68 -23.63
N THR A 548 -24.23 18.63 -24.46
CA THR A 548 -23.40 18.52 -25.67
C THR A 548 -23.82 19.52 -26.74
N ASP A 549 -25.11 19.64 -27.00
CA ASP A 549 -25.69 20.61 -27.95
C ASP A 549 -25.44 22.06 -27.49
N ALA A 550 -25.36 22.29 -26.18
CA ALA A 550 -24.95 23.57 -25.60
C ALA A 550 -23.43 23.84 -25.71
N GLY A 551 -22.62 22.89 -26.19
CA GLY A 551 -21.18 23.02 -26.35
C GLY A 551 -20.37 22.92 -25.06
N LEU A 552 -20.91 22.25 -24.03
CA LEU A 552 -20.38 22.30 -22.66
C LEU A 552 -19.68 20.99 -22.20
N VAL A 553 -19.49 20.02 -23.11
CA VAL A 553 -18.88 18.71 -22.81
C VAL A 553 -17.48 18.85 -22.22
N GLY A 554 -17.21 18.16 -21.11
CA GLY A 554 -15.87 18.06 -20.50
C GLY A 554 -15.47 19.21 -19.57
N THR A 555 -16.33 20.20 -19.35
CA THR A 555 -16.00 21.44 -18.62
C THR A 555 -16.60 21.55 -17.21
N PHE A 556 -17.03 20.43 -16.60
CA PHE A 556 -17.60 20.39 -15.23
C PHE A 556 -16.66 20.85 -14.08
N GLY A 557 -15.49 21.42 -14.40
CA GLY A 557 -14.59 22.08 -13.44
C GLY A 557 -14.52 23.61 -13.58
N ASP A 558 -15.33 24.22 -14.46
CA ASP A 558 -15.41 25.68 -14.67
C ASP A 558 -16.78 26.21 -14.20
N ALA A 559 -16.76 27.16 -13.26
CA ALA A 559 -17.94 27.88 -12.75
C ALA A 559 -18.81 28.50 -13.86
N LYS A 560 -18.18 28.95 -14.96
CA LYS A 560 -18.88 29.56 -16.10
C LYS A 560 -19.78 28.55 -16.83
N THR A 561 -19.36 27.29 -16.87
CA THR A 561 -20.13 26.21 -17.51
C THR A 561 -21.45 26.01 -16.78
N PHE A 562 -21.44 25.85 -15.46
CA PHE A 562 -22.67 25.61 -14.70
C PHE A 562 -23.61 26.83 -14.66
N ALA A 563 -23.07 28.06 -14.68
CA ALA A 563 -23.89 29.26 -14.79
C ALA A 563 -24.65 29.31 -16.13
N ASN A 564 -24.04 28.76 -17.19
CA ASN A 564 -24.66 28.61 -18.50
C ASN A 564 -25.58 27.37 -18.62
N LEU A 565 -25.53 26.44 -17.65
CA LEU A 565 -26.41 25.25 -17.60
C LEU A 565 -27.81 25.56 -17.07
N VAL A 566 -28.02 26.70 -16.41
CA VAL A 566 -29.32 27.09 -15.81
C VAL A 566 -30.46 27.03 -16.83
N ALA A 567 -30.29 27.69 -17.99
CA ALA A 567 -31.33 27.74 -19.01
C ALA A 567 -31.55 26.40 -19.75
N PRO A 568 -30.51 25.71 -20.23
CA PRO A 568 -30.65 24.39 -20.85
C PRO A 568 -31.21 23.31 -19.91
N VAL A 569 -30.79 23.25 -18.64
CA VAL A 569 -31.26 22.23 -17.68
C VAL A 569 -32.72 22.45 -17.34
N ALA A 570 -33.13 23.67 -17.01
CA ALA A 570 -34.52 23.99 -16.69
C ALA A 570 -35.45 23.76 -17.90
N SER A 571 -34.99 24.12 -19.11
CA SER A 571 -35.68 23.79 -20.35
C SER A 571 -35.82 22.27 -20.55
N THR A 572 -34.72 21.53 -20.42
CA THR A 572 -34.71 20.06 -20.63
C THR A 572 -35.61 19.35 -19.63
N LEU A 573 -35.64 19.81 -18.37
CA LEU A 573 -36.54 19.31 -17.33
C LEU A 573 -38.01 19.54 -17.71
N LEU A 574 -38.35 20.69 -18.31
CA LEU A 574 -39.71 21.04 -18.74
C LEU A 574 -40.18 20.33 -20.03
N LYS A 575 -39.27 19.82 -20.88
CA LYS A 575 -39.59 19.46 -22.29
C LYS A 575 -39.17 18.08 -22.74
N SER A 576 -37.93 17.71 -22.41
CA SER A 576 -37.24 16.55 -23.00
C SER A 576 -37.21 15.38 -22.03
N ALA A 577 -37.37 15.64 -20.74
CA ALA A 577 -37.53 14.63 -19.72
C ALA A 577 -38.99 14.10 -19.69
N LYS A 578 -39.53 13.68 -20.84
CA LYS A 578 -40.95 13.27 -21.00
C LYS A 578 -41.38 12.15 -20.07
N GLU A 579 -40.43 11.33 -19.60
CA GLU A 579 -40.66 10.27 -18.63
C GLU A 579 -40.45 10.73 -17.17
N LEU A 580 -39.63 11.76 -16.93
CA LEU A 580 -39.31 12.29 -15.59
C LEU A 580 -40.27 13.40 -15.16
N TRP A 581 -40.58 14.36 -16.04
CA TRP A 581 -41.41 15.53 -15.72
C TRP A 581 -42.82 15.17 -15.23
N PRO A 582 -43.54 14.22 -15.86
CA PRO A 582 -44.83 13.76 -15.34
C PRO A 582 -44.70 13.21 -13.92
N LEU A 583 -43.63 12.47 -13.61
CA LEU A 583 -43.37 11.95 -12.27
C LEU A 583 -43.09 13.09 -11.27
N VAL A 584 -42.39 14.15 -11.67
CA VAL A 584 -42.20 15.35 -10.83
C VAL A 584 -43.55 16.01 -10.53
N THR A 585 -44.36 16.28 -11.56
CA THR A 585 -45.67 16.94 -11.41
C THR A 585 -46.68 16.09 -10.64
N GLU A 586 -46.69 14.78 -10.86
CA GLU A 586 -47.53 13.83 -10.13
C GLU A 586 -47.12 13.77 -8.66
N SER A 587 -45.82 13.68 -8.37
CA SER A 587 -45.32 13.65 -6.99
C SER A 587 -45.56 14.98 -6.26
N LEU A 588 -45.52 16.12 -6.97
CA LEU A 588 -45.94 17.41 -6.41
C LEU A 588 -47.43 17.43 -6.04
N ALA A 589 -48.30 16.90 -6.91
CA ALA A 589 -49.73 16.80 -6.67
C ALA A 589 -50.09 15.83 -5.52
N GLU A 590 -49.28 14.79 -5.32
CA GLU A 590 -49.40 13.87 -4.18
C GLU A 590 -49.01 14.54 -2.84
N GLY A 591 -48.14 15.56 -2.86
CA GLY A 591 -47.64 16.26 -1.66
C GLY A 591 -48.44 17.50 -1.23
N GLU A 592 -49.12 18.17 -2.17
CA GLU A 592 -49.96 19.35 -1.90
C GLU A 592 -51.16 19.38 -2.88
N ALA A 593 -52.37 19.56 -2.35
CA ALA A 593 -53.56 19.71 -3.20
C ALA A 593 -53.56 21.09 -3.89
N ALA A 594 -53.18 21.07 -5.17
CA ALA A 594 -53.40 22.06 -6.24
C ALA A 594 -52.24 23.00 -6.63
N GLY A 595 -51.75 22.83 -7.86
CA GLY A 595 -51.82 23.87 -8.90
C GLY A 595 -50.70 24.91 -9.05
N VAL A 596 -49.52 24.73 -8.45
CA VAL A 596 -48.53 25.83 -8.31
C VAL A 596 -47.17 25.56 -8.96
N ALA A 597 -46.99 24.42 -9.64
CA ALA A 597 -45.66 24.00 -10.11
C ALA A 597 -45.05 24.93 -11.18
N GLU A 598 -45.83 25.54 -12.06
CA GLU A 598 -45.30 26.06 -13.33
C GLU A 598 -44.50 27.37 -13.24
N ASP A 599 -44.78 28.23 -12.26
CA ASP A 599 -44.22 29.58 -12.19
C ASP A 599 -42.90 29.67 -11.39
N CYS A 600 -42.62 28.68 -10.54
CA CYS A 600 -41.42 28.65 -9.66
C CYS A 600 -40.24 27.85 -10.25
N ILE A 601 -40.47 27.05 -11.30
CA ILE A 601 -39.45 26.10 -11.82
C ILE A 601 -38.17 26.80 -12.30
N PRO A 602 -38.23 27.89 -13.10
CA PRO A 602 -37.02 28.52 -13.63
C PRO A 602 -36.20 29.27 -12.56
N PHE A 603 -36.86 29.73 -11.49
CA PHE A 603 -36.22 30.43 -10.38
C PHE A 603 -35.48 29.47 -9.44
N GLY A 604 -36.10 28.33 -9.08
CA GLY A 604 -35.51 27.37 -8.14
C GLY A 604 -34.25 26.70 -8.67
N ILE A 605 -34.29 26.15 -9.88
CA ILE A 605 -33.15 25.47 -10.50
C ILE A 605 -31.98 26.44 -10.72
N GLY A 606 -32.28 27.70 -11.07
CA GLY A 606 -31.28 28.72 -11.35
C GLY A 606 -30.47 29.17 -10.14
N LEU A 607 -31.11 29.33 -8.98
CA LEU A 607 -30.43 29.72 -7.74
C LEU A 607 -29.49 28.60 -7.23
N ILE A 608 -29.91 27.34 -7.33
CA ILE A 608 -29.15 26.20 -6.82
C ILE A 608 -27.93 25.93 -7.68
N LEU A 609 -28.10 25.84 -9.01
CA LEU A 609 -26.98 25.58 -9.91
C LEU A 609 -25.91 26.67 -9.77
N GLN A 610 -26.30 27.93 -9.54
CA GLN A 610 -25.34 29.02 -9.32
C GLN A 610 -24.72 29.07 -7.94
N ALA A 611 -25.42 28.62 -6.90
CA ALA A 611 -24.80 28.42 -5.58
C ALA A 611 -23.69 27.34 -5.67
N VAL A 612 -23.90 26.29 -6.48
CA VAL A 612 -22.88 25.27 -6.78
C VAL A 612 -21.75 25.86 -7.64
N CYS A 613 -22.06 26.69 -8.65
CA CYS A 613 -21.05 27.37 -9.47
C CYS A 613 -20.11 28.27 -8.67
N ALA A 614 -20.64 28.95 -7.66
CA ALA A 614 -19.93 29.98 -6.91
C ALA A 614 -18.62 29.48 -6.28
N VAL A 615 -18.48 28.16 -6.14
CA VAL A 615 -17.36 27.48 -5.49
C VAL A 615 -16.50 26.68 -6.50
N ALA A 616 -16.78 26.75 -7.80
CA ALA A 616 -16.27 25.79 -8.79
C ALA A 616 -14.86 26.09 -9.33
N THR A 617 -13.84 25.95 -8.47
CA THR A 617 -12.53 25.41 -8.90
C THR A 617 -12.46 23.93 -8.51
N ALA A 618 -11.76 23.09 -9.27
CA ALA A 618 -11.70 21.64 -9.00
C ALA A 618 -11.17 21.25 -7.59
N ALA A 619 -10.50 22.19 -6.90
CA ALA A 619 -10.06 22.05 -5.50
C ALA A 619 -11.09 22.49 -4.46
N GLN A 620 -12.19 23.14 -4.87
CA GLN A 620 -13.25 23.68 -4.03
C GLN A 620 -14.62 23.04 -4.34
N ILE A 621 -14.79 22.36 -5.49
CA ILE A 621 -15.84 21.33 -5.64
C ILE A 621 -15.63 20.21 -4.59
N THR A 622 -14.36 19.99 -4.20
CA THR A 622 -13.88 19.26 -3.01
C THR A 622 -14.31 19.89 -1.67
N GLU A 623 -14.93 21.07 -1.67
CA GLU A 623 -15.57 21.64 -0.48
C GLU A 623 -17.09 21.52 -0.58
N THR A 624 -17.67 21.65 -1.80
CA THR A 624 -19.13 21.56 -2.09
C THR A 624 -19.82 20.21 -1.85
N SER A 625 -19.04 19.16 -1.61
CA SER A 625 -19.43 18.08 -0.69
C SER A 625 -18.20 17.33 -0.21
N VAL A 626 -18.05 17.20 1.12
CA VAL A 626 -16.97 16.40 1.74
C VAL A 626 -16.95 14.97 1.19
N GLU A 627 -18.09 14.48 0.72
CA GLU A 627 -18.25 13.17 0.07
C GLU A 627 -17.63 13.14 -1.34
N VAL A 628 -18.00 14.05 -2.25
CA VAL A 628 -17.37 14.16 -3.58
C VAL A 628 -15.89 14.49 -3.47
N ALA A 629 -15.52 15.30 -2.47
CA ALA A 629 -14.17 15.71 -2.14
C ALA A 629 -13.21 14.58 -1.80
N ASN A 630 -13.68 13.68 -0.95
CA ASN A 630 -12.91 12.54 -0.48
C ASN A 630 -12.95 11.38 -1.48
N SER A 631 -13.68 11.55 -2.58
CA SER A 631 -13.92 10.50 -3.55
C SER A 631 -13.18 10.75 -4.86
N PRO A 632 -12.62 9.70 -5.49
CA PRO A 632 -11.98 9.84 -6.78
C PRO A 632 -13.01 10.14 -7.88
N TRP A 633 -12.54 10.73 -8.99
CA TRP A 633 -13.31 10.81 -10.23
C TRP A 633 -13.80 9.44 -10.72
N THR A 634 -13.03 8.38 -10.44
CA THR A 634 -13.36 7.00 -10.80
C THR A 634 -12.85 6.04 -9.73
N TYR A 635 -13.72 5.19 -9.15
CA TYR A 635 -13.29 4.03 -8.37
C TYR A 635 -12.84 2.90 -9.30
N ALA A 636 -11.81 2.17 -8.93
CA ALA A 636 -11.22 1.07 -9.68
C ALA A 636 -10.96 -0.11 -8.75
N THR A 637 -11.61 -1.24 -9.01
CA THR A 637 -11.35 -2.51 -8.31
C THR A 637 -10.94 -3.56 -9.32
N GLN A 638 -9.78 -4.17 -9.13
CA GLN A 638 -9.25 -5.21 -10.01
C GLN A 638 -9.57 -6.60 -9.44
N VAL A 639 -9.90 -7.56 -10.30
CA VAL A 639 -10.14 -8.96 -9.91
C VAL A 639 -9.15 -9.89 -10.63
N GLY A 640 -8.44 -10.76 -9.90
CA GLY A 640 -7.36 -11.66 -10.37
C GLY A 640 -7.51 -13.17 -10.01
N LEU A 641 -6.64 -14.03 -10.56
CA LEU A 641 -6.68 -15.52 -10.55
C LEU A 641 -5.59 -16.14 -9.62
N THR A 642 -5.52 -17.47 -9.35
CA THR A 642 -4.49 -18.18 -8.51
C THR A 642 -4.03 -19.58 -9.08
N HIS A 643 -2.80 -20.08 -8.78
CA HIS A 643 -2.16 -21.37 -9.19
C HIS A 643 -1.14 -21.97 -8.16
N ASP A 644 -0.54 -23.16 -8.41
CA ASP A 644 0.51 -23.81 -7.56
C ASP A 644 1.94 -23.61 -8.15
N LEU A 645 2.98 -23.49 -7.31
CA LEU A 645 4.39 -23.28 -7.74
C LEU A 645 5.39 -24.24 -7.07
N ALA A 646 6.12 -25.04 -7.85
CA ALA A 646 7.21 -25.90 -7.36
C ALA A 646 8.58 -25.21 -7.46
N VAL A 647 9.40 -25.30 -6.42
CA VAL A 647 10.69 -24.61 -6.29
C VAL A 647 11.82 -25.62 -6.06
N THR A 648 12.87 -25.52 -6.88
CA THR A 648 14.13 -26.28 -6.75
C THR A 648 15.23 -25.40 -6.15
N LEU A 649 15.98 -25.91 -5.19
CA LEU A 649 17.08 -25.23 -4.51
C LEU A 649 18.41 -25.87 -4.90
N ASN A 650 19.37 -25.07 -5.39
CA ASN A 650 20.74 -25.46 -5.71
C ASN A 650 21.70 -24.80 -4.69
N HIS A 651 22.82 -25.47 -4.42
CA HIS A 651 23.86 -24.98 -3.50
C HIS A 651 24.64 -23.78 -4.07
N ASP A 652 25.47 -23.15 -3.24
CA ASP A 652 26.34 -22.04 -3.67
C ASP A 652 27.39 -22.56 -4.67
N PRO A 653 27.52 -21.99 -5.88
CA PRO A 653 28.54 -22.41 -6.84
C PRO A 653 29.98 -22.20 -6.34
N ALA A 654 30.19 -21.31 -5.36
CA ALA A 654 31.49 -21.14 -4.69
C ALA A 654 31.78 -22.25 -3.68
N ASP A 655 30.76 -22.92 -3.12
CA ASP A 655 30.93 -24.14 -2.31
C ASP A 655 30.69 -25.39 -3.17
N VAL A 656 31.77 -25.93 -3.70
CA VAL A 656 31.73 -27.19 -4.46
C VAL A 656 31.44 -28.41 -3.57
N ALA A 657 31.54 -28.29 -2.24
CA ALA A 657 31.19 -29.38 -1.31
C ALA A 657 29.67 -29.58 -1.21
N GLY A 658 28.87 -28.54 -1.50
CA GLY A 658 27.41 -28.64 -1.54
C GLY A 658 26.73 -27.57 -0.69
N PHE A 659 25.65 -27.96 0.00
CA PHE A 659 24.93 -27.07 0.91
C PHE A 659 25.73 -26.78 2.18
N PRO A 660 25.47 -25.65 2.88
CA PRO A 660 26.26 -25.22 4.03
C PRO A 660 26.43 -26.33 5.07
N ALA A 661 27.68 -26.71 5.35
CA ALA A 661 28.00 -27.87 6.20
C ALA A 661 27.50 -27.72 7.65
N THR A 662 27.22 -26.49 8.07
CA THR A 662 26.69 -26.13 9.40
C THR A 662 25.16 -26.08 9.46
N ALA A 663 24.45 -26.08 8.32
CA ALA A 663 23.00 -25.94 8.30
C ALA A 663 22.29 -27.14 8.93
N THR A 664 21.35 -26.85 9.82
CA THR A 664 20.45 -27.84 10.45
C THR A 664 19.05 -27.82 9.86
N SER A 665 18.62 -26.69 9.26
CA SER A 665 17.28 -26.51 8.68
C SER A 665 17.21 -25.41 7.61
N TYR A 666 16.11 -25.33 6.85
CA TYR A 666 15.83 -24.25 5.89
C TYR A 666 14.33 -23.87 5.85
N ARG A 667 14.01 -22.67 5.33
CA ARG A 667 12.65 -22.11 5.18
C ARG A 667 12.54 -21.23 3.93
N LEU A 668 11.41 -21.29 3.21
CA LEU A 668 11.12 -20.52 2.00
C LEU A 668 9.97 -19.53 2.20
N LEU A 669 10.01 -18.43 1.46
CA LEU A 669 9.00 -17.36 1.45
C LEU A 669 8.73 -16.92 0.00
N ALA A 670 7.48 -16.94 -0.48
CA ALA A 670 7.08 -16.47 -1.80
C ALA A 670 6.26 -15.17 -1.71
N VAL A 671 6.65 -14.13 -2.45
CA VAL A 671 6.04 -12.80 -2.45
C VAL A 671 5.59 -12.45 -3.87
N CYS A 672 4.28 -12.42 -4.13
CA CYS A 672 3.69 -11.98 -5.40
C CYS A 672 3.52 -10.45 -5.41
N ASP A 673 3.51 -9.83 -6.61
CA ASP A 673 3.35 -8.38 -6.75
C ASP A 673 2.09 -7.85 -6.04
N GLY A 674 2.27 -7.11 -4.95
CA GLY A 674 1.19 -6.51 -4.16
C GLY A 674 0.40 -7.48 -3.25
N GLY A 675 0.88 -8.72 -3.03
CA GLY A 675 0.23 -9.76 -2.21
C GLY A 675 0.90 -10.05 -0.85
N THR A 676 0.23 -10.82 0.02
CA THR A 676 0.79 -11.31 1.29
C THR A 676 1.76 -12.48 1.04
N PRO A 677 2.94 -12.53 1.70
CA PRO A 677 3.90 -13.62 1.51
C PRO A 677 3.36 -15.00 1.93
N SER A 678 3.64 -16.03 1.13
CA SER A 678 3.38 -17.45 1.43
C SER A 678 4.62 -18.12 2.03
N ASP A 679 4.48 -18.91 3.08
CA ASP A 679 5.59 -19.43 3.90
C ASP A 679 5.62 -20.96 3.99
N SER A 680 6.80 -21.58 3.92
CA SER A 680 6.97 -23.04 4.00
C SER A 680 7.00 -23.62 5.42
N GLY A 681 7.25 -22.81 6.45
CA GLY A 681 7.71 -23.31 7.74
C GLY A 681 9.14 -23.86 7.71
N VAL A 682 9.63 -24.37 8.85
CA VAL A 682 11.01 -24.86 9.02
C VAL A 682 11.13 -26.33 8.62
N ILE A 683 12.09 -26.64 7.74
CA ILE A 683 12.37 -27.99 7.21
C ILE A 683 13.78 -28.42 7.63
N ALA A 684 13.96 -29.65 8.12
CA ALA A 684 15.28 -30.16 8.57
C ALA A 684 16.23 -30.52 7.40
N MET A 685 17.54 -30.35 7.61
CA MET A 685 18.56 -30.74 6.64
C MET A 685 18.82 -32.25 6.63
N PRO A 686 19.06 -32.88 5.45
CA PRO A 686 19.56 -34.25 5.37
C PRO A 686 20.96 -34.39 5.98
N ALA A 687 21.33 -35.60 6.43
CA ALA A 687 22.66 -35.88 6.99
C ALA A 687 23.75 -36.02 5.91
N GLY A 688 24.99 -35.63 6.23
CA GLY A 688 26.18 -35.79 5.37
C GLY A 688 26.43 -34.63 4.39
N THR A 689 27.56 -34.69 3.67
CA THR A 689 27.90 -33.78 2.56
C THR A 689 27.03 -34.08 1.35
N ARG A 690 26.37 -33.07 0.77
CA ARG A 690 25.37 -33.27 -0.29
C ARG A 690 25.39 -32.16 -1.31
N THR A 691 25.51 -32.52 -2.58
CA THR A 691 25.46 -31.60 -3.72
C THR A 691 24.14 -31.66 -4.49
N THR A 692 23.31 -32.69 -4.27
CA THR A 692 22.03 -32.89 -4.97
C THR A 692 20.97 -31.85 -4.56
N PRO A 693 20.27 -31.19 -5.51
CA PRO A 693 19.24 -30.18 -5.22
C PRO A 693 18.12 -30.62 -4.27
N LEU A 694 17.53 -29.64 -3.56
CA LEU A 694 16.37 -29.80 -2.68
C LEU A 694 15.10 -29.25 -3.35
N THR A 695 13.90 -29.70 -2.99
CA THR A 695 12.64 -29.25 -3.61
C THR A 695 11.54 -28.92 -2.59
N TYR A 696 10.67 -27.94 -2.92
CA TYR A 696 9.50 -27.52 -2.12
C TYR A 696 8.36 -27.01 -3.02
N THR A 697 7.08 -27.13 -2.64
CA THR A 697 5.93 -26.65 -3.46
C THR A 697 5.01 -25.72 -2.67
N PHE A 698 4.82 -24.49 -3.16
CA PHE A 698 3.81 -23.55 -2.69
C PHE A 698 2.45 -23.84 -3.32
N LYS A 699 1.39 -23.79 -2.49
CA LYS A 699 0.01 -24.04 -2.90
C LYS A 699 -0.80 -22.74 -2.97
N ASN A 700 -1.68 -22.60 -3.97
CA ASN A 700 -2.64 -21.48 -4.12
C ASN A 700 -2.04 -20.05 -4.15
N LEU A 701 -0.94 -19.83 -4.87
CA LEU A 701 -0.41 -18.48 -5.12
C LEU A 701 -1.30 -17.68 -6.09
N PRO A 702 -1.46 -16.35 -5.95
CA PRO A 702 -2.02 -15.50 -7.02
C PRO A 702 -1.38 -15.79 -8.37
N SER A 703 -2.11 -15.69 -9.48
CA SER A 703 -1.70 -16.00 -10.85
C SER A 703 -1.74 -14.75 -11.71
N GLY A 704 -0.70 -14.54 -12.51
CA GLY A 704 -0.44 -13.30 -13.26
C GLY A 704 0.57 -12.39 -12.56
N GLY A 705 1.25 -11.52 -13.33
CA GLY A 705 2.32 -10.66 -12.84
C GLY A 705 3.64 -11.41 -12.54
N ASN A 706 4.42 -10.93 -11.57
CA ASN A 706 5.65 -11.58 -11.10
C ASN A 706 5.57 -12.05 -9.62
N VAL A 707 6.40 -13.03 -9.27
CA VAL A 707 6.60 -13.58 -7.93
C VAL A 707 8.09 -13.61 -7.60
N THR A 708 8.43 -13.32 -6.35
CA THR A 708 9.77 -13.47 -5.80
C THR A 708 9.76 -14.52 -4.71
N VAL A 709 10.46 -15.64 -4.92
CA VAL A 709 10.67 -16.67 -3.89
C VAL A 709 12.04 -16.47 -3.26
N SER A 710 12.12 -16.50 -1.95
CA SER A 710 13.36 -16.41 -1.16
C SER A 710 13.50 -17.63 -0.25
N VAL A 711 14.74 -18.01 0.08
CA VAL A 711 15.06 -19.12 0.99
C VAL A 711 16.10 -18.68 2.02
N ALA A 712 16.03 -19.26 3.23
CA ALA A 712 16.97 -19.08 4.32
C ALA A 712 17.36 -20.44 4.91
N PHE A 713 18.67 -20.70 5.06
CA PHE A 713 19.27 -21.86 5.72
C PHE A 713 19.79 -21.47 7.09
N SER A 714 19.57 -22.30 8.10
CA SER A 714 19.86 -21.98 9.50
C SER A 714 20.58 -23.11 10.24
N ALA A 715 21.49 -22.73 11.13
CA ALA A 715 22.14 -23.57 12.13
C ALA A 715 21.66 -23.09 13.51
N GLY A 716 20.66 -23.77 14.09
CA GLY A 716 19.94 -23.24 15.26
C GLY A 716 19.29 -21.88 14.95
N SER A 717 19.69 -20.82 15.65
CA SER A 717 19.21 -19.45 15.41
C SER A 717 20.04 -18.64 14.39
N THR A 718 21.15 -19.18 13.90
CA THR A 718 22.10 -18.46 13.04
C THR A 718 21.79 -18.72 11.57
N LEU A 719 21.69 -17.66 10.76
CA LEU A 719 21.53 -17.76 9.31
C LEU A 719 22.88 -18.12 8.66
N VAL A 720 22.90 -19.22 7.90
CA VAL A 720 24.11 -19.76 7.26
C VAL A 720 24.02 -19.84 5.73
N GLY A 721 22.87 -19.52 5.15
CA GLY A 721 22.72 -19.40 3.69
C GLY A 721 21.40 -18.76 3.28
N THR A 722 21.36 -18.14 2.10
CA THR A 722 20.14 -17.51 1.57
C THR A 722 20.12 -17.45 0.04
N GLY A 723 18.95 -17.40 -0.58
CA GLY A 723 18.84 -17.23 -2.03
C GLY A 723 17.49 -16.66 -2.43
N SER A 724 17.37 -16.17 -3.67
CA SER A 724 16.10 -15.67 -4.21
C SER A 724 16.01 -15.91 -5.72
N THR A 725 14.79 -16.09 -6.23
CA THR A 725 14.51 -16.10 -7.68
C THR A 725 14.61 -14.71 -8.31
N GLY A 726 14.56 -13.65 -7.50
CA GLY A 726 14.14 -12.32 -7.99
C GLY A 726 12.71 -12.36 -8.54
N GLN A 727 12.30 -11.32 -9.26
CA GLN A 727 10.99 -11.30 -9.91
C GLN A 727 10.97 -12.24 -11.12
N VAL A 728 10.14 -13.28 -11.05
CA VAL A 728 9.87 -14.23 -12.15
C VAL A 728 8.39 -14.27 -12.48
N SER A 729 8.03 -14.64 -13.70
CA SER A 729 6.63 -14.65 -14.13
C SER A 729 5.77 -15.61 -13.28
N ASN A 730 4.69 -15.08 -12.72
CA ASN A 730 3.80 -15.75 -11.79
C ASN A 730 2.65 -16.48 -12.49
N VAL A 731 2.99 -17.11 -13.62
CA VAL A 731 2.15 -18.07 -14.35
C VAL A 731 2.90 -19.38 -14.60
N LEU A 732 4.15 -19.48 -14.11
CA LEU A 732 4.99 -20.65 -14.24
C LEU A 732 4.73 -21.62 -13.09
N ASP A 733 4.57 -22.90 -13.38
CA ASP A 733 4.38 -23.91 -12.33
C ASP A 733 5.71 -24.32 -11.64
N THR A 734 6.85 -23.83 -12.12
CA THR A 734 8.18 -24.18 -11.59
C THR A 734 9.14 -22.98 -11.50
N ALA A 735 9.99 -22.97 -10.47
CA ALA A 735 11.08 -22.00 -10.27
C ALA A 735 12.33 -22.66 -9.67
N SER A 736 13.49 -22.00 -9.79
CA SER A 736 14.77 -22.50 -9.29
C SER A 736 15.53 -21.38 -8.57
N ILE A 737 16.16 -21.69 -7.43
CA ILE A 737 16.97 -20.78 -6.63
C ILE A 737 18.36 -21.38 -6.46
N THR A 738 19.39 -20.58 -6.70
CA THR A 738 20.77 -20.90 -6.32
C THR A 738 21.10 -20.07 -5.08
N ILE A 739 21.51 -20.73 -3.99
CA ILE A 739 21.78 -20.02 -2.73
C ILE A 739 23.17 -19.39 -2.73
N LYS A 740 23.34 -18.45 -1.80
CA LYS A 740 24.61 -17.91 -1.35
C LYS A 740 24.84 -18.34 0.09
N GLU A 741 25.96 -18.99 0.35
CA GLU A 741 26.36 -19.40 1.68
C GLU A 741 26.96 -18.23 2.49
N LEU A 742 26.74 -18.24 3.80
CA LEU A 742 27.20 -17.20 4.72
C LEU A 742 28.20 -17.78 5.72
N LEU A 743 29.32 -17.08 5.92
CA LEU A 743 30.36 -17.49 6.87
C LEU A 743 29.85 -17.42 8.31
N VAL A 744 30.06 -18.49 9.08
CA VAL A 744 29.81 -18.50 10.54
C VAL A 744 30.72 -17.46 11.20
N PRO A 745 30.20 -16.45 11.91
CA PRO A 745 31.03 -15.45 12.60
C PRO A 745 32.01 -16.11 13.56
N LEU A 746 33.23 -15.58 13.70
CA LEU A 746 34.20 -16.07 14.68
C LEU A 746 34.20 -15.14 15.90
N THR A 747 33.99 -15.71 17.08
CA THR A 747 33.88 -15.01 18.37
C THR A 747 34.70 -15.75 19.44
N ALA A 748 34.71 -15.23 20.67
CA ALA A 748 35.36 -15.92 21.79
C ALA A 748 34.68 -17.25 22.19
N SER A 749 33.43 -17.50 21.76
CA SER A 749 32.71 -18.76 21.98
C SER A 749 32.96 -19.79 20.87
N THR A 750 33.69 -19.44 19.80
CA THR A 750 33.89 -20.33 18.66
C THR A 750 34.52 -21.66 19.08
N GLN A 751 33.89 -22.74 18.66
CA GLN A 751 34.43 -24.10 18.76
C GLN A 751 34.31 -24.84 17.43
N TYR A 752 35.30 -25.69 17.16
CA TYR A 752 35.30 -26.61 16.04
C TYR A 752 34.86 -28.01 16.48
N SER A 753 33.82 -28.53 15.87
CA SER A 753 33.34 -29.90 16.11
C SER A 753 33.71 -30.82 14.95
N HIS A 754 34.14 -32.04 15.29
CA HIS A 754 34.41 -33.08 14.29
C HIS A 754 33.10 -33.48 13.59
N ARG A 755 33.12 -33.56 12.26
CA ARG A 755 31.93 -33.87 11.44
C ARG A 755 32.03 -35.25 10.80
N GLU A 756 33.14 -35.49 10.12
CA GLU A 756 33.36 -36.72 9.34
C GLU A 756 34.86 -36.95 9.08
N LYS A 757 35.20 -38.20 8.73
CA LYS A 757 36.57 -38.59 8.38
C LYS A 757 36.60 -39.52 7.16
N THR A 758 37.72 -39.58 6.45
CA THR A 758 37.90 -40.57 5.39
C THR A 758 38.08 -41.98 5.96
N ALA A 759 37.47 -42.95 5.29
CA ALA A 759 37.64 -44.37 5.52
C ALA A 759 37.60 -45.12 4.20
N LEU A 760 38.03 -46.38 4.19
CA LEU A 760 37.84 -47.29 3.07
C LEU A 760 36.61 -48.16 3.31
N ASP A 761 35.75 -48.29 2.30
CA ASP A 761 34.65 -49.26 2.33
C ASP A 761 35.15 -50.70 2.09
N GLY A 762 34.23 -51.68 2.08
CA GLY A 762 34.57 -53.10 1.88
C GLY A 762 35.20 -53.43 0.51
N THR A 763 35.16 -52.49 -0.44
CA THR A 763 35.78 -52.61 -1.78
C THR A 763 37.11 -51.88 -1.88
N GLY A 764 37.52 -51.17 -0.82
CA GLY A 764 38.72 -50.33 -0.82
C GLY A 764 38.48 -48.92 -1.40
N LYS A 765 37.21 -48.48 -1.51
CA LYS A 765 36.85 -47.14 -1.98
C LYS A 765 36.87 -46.13 -0.82
N HIS A 766 37.38 -44.93 -1.06
CA HIS A 766 37.31 -43.83 -0.10
C HIS A 766 35.87 -43.35 0.07
N ILE A 767 35.44 -43.21 1.32
CA ILE A 767 34.15 -42.65 1.71
C ILE A 767 34.32 -41.65 2.85
N TRP A 768 33.40 -40.68 2.95
CA TRP A 768 33.23 -39.89 4.16
C TRP A 768 32.41 -40.70 5.17
N LEU A 769 32.98 -40.95 6.34
CA LEU A 769 32.31 -41.60 7.45
C LEU A 769 31.88 -40.53 8.48
N PRO A 770 30.58 -40.23 8.61
CA PRO A 770 30.08 -39.27 9.58
C PRO A 770 30.35 -39.75 11.02
N THR A 771 30.95 -38.89 11.83
CA THR A 771 31.22 -39.17 13.25
C THR A 771 31.52 -37.87 13.97
N THR A 772 31.03 -37.73 15.20
CA THR A 772 31.36 -36.59 16.07
C THR A 772 32.60 -36.84 16.93
N THR A 773 33.15 -38.07 16.90
CA THR A 773 34.32 -38.45 17.68
C THR A 773 35.59 -38.35 16.84
N PRO A 774 36.60 -37.56 17.25
CA PRO A 774 37.87 -37.44 16.55
C PRO A 774 38.67 -38.76 16.52
N PRO A 775 39.42 -39.05 15.43
CA PRO A 775 40.30 -40.21 15.34
C PRO A 775 41.35 -40.31 16.45
N PRO A 776 41.84 -41.52 16.78
CA PRO A 776 42.97 -41.68 17.71
C PRO A 776 44.26 -41.09 17.14
N ALA A 777 45.18 -40.69 18.03
CA ALA A 777 46.49 -40.16 17.68
C ALA A 777 47.65 -41.10 18.09
N PRO A 778 47.88 -42.22 17.38
CA PRO A 778 48.98 -43.14 17.69
C PRO A 778 50.36 -42.49 17.49
N ALA A 779 51.36 -43.01 18.21
CA ALA A 779 52.75 -42.57 18.04
C ALA A 779 53.31 -43.00 16.68
N LEU A 780 54.10 -42.13 16.05
CA LEU A 780 54.75 -42.39 14.78
C LEU A 780 55.86 -43.45 14.93
N ASN A 781 56.00 -44.32 13.93
CA ASN A 781 56.99 -45.39 13.88
C ASN A 781 57.81 -45.33 12.58
N CYS A 782 59.12 -45.10 12.71
CA CYS A 782 60.03 -44.97 11.58
C CYS A 782 60.80 -46.27 11.24
N GLY A 783 60.39 -47.42 11.77
CA GLY A 783 60.91 -48.71 11.34
C GLY A 783 60.47 -49.06 9.92
N ASN A 784 61.34 -49.73 9.16
CA ASN A 784 61.08 -50.17 7.77
C ASN A 784 60.12 -51.37 7.64
N GLN A 785 59.21 -51.55 8.60
CA GLN A 785 58.19 -52.59 8.54
C GLN A 785 56.94 -52.03 7.84
N ALA A 786 56.36 -52.82 6.93
CA ALA A 786 55.14 -52.47 6.21
C ALA A 786 53.99 -52.14 7.18
N GLY A 787 53.29 -51.03 6.90
CA GLY A 787 52.22 -50.50 7.77
C GLY A 787 52.67 -49.49 8.81
N ASN A 788 53.97 -49.16 8.90
CA ASN A 788 54.47 -48.12 9.80
C ASN A 788 54.41 -46.73 9.16
N LEU A 789 53.73 -45.79 9.83
CA LEU A 789 53.70 -44.36 9.51
C LEU A 789 54.80 -43.61 10.30
N CYS A 790 55.73 -42.98 9.59
CA CYS A 790 56.88 -42.30 10.20
C CYS A 790 56.71 -40.78 10.31
N SER A 791 56.04 -40.14 9.35
CA SER A 791 55.91 -38.67 9.34
C SER A 791 54.68 -38.20 8.58
N LEU A 792 54.15 -37.04 8.97
CA LEU A 792 53.03 -36.34 8.33
C LEU A 792 53.56 -35.00 7.80
N VAL A 793 53.63 -34.87 6.49
CA VAL A 793 54.43 -33.84 5.83
C VAL A 793 53.62 -32.56 5.67
N GLY A 794 52.40 -32.63 5.13
CA GLY A 794 51.58 -31.45 4.87
C GLY A 794 50.20 -31.79 4.33
N ILE A 795 49.30 -30.82 4.40
CA ILE A 795 47.97 -30.84 3.77
C ILE A 795 47.73 -29.50 3.08
N THR A 796 47.08 -29.51 1.93
CA THR A 796 46.70 -28.34 1.15
C THR A 796 45.35 -28.60 0.52
N LEU A 797 44.61 -27.54 0.18
CA LEU A 797 43.33 -27.66 -0.50
C LEU A 797 43.19 -26.66 -1.65
N SER A 798 42.33 -27.01 -2.60
CA SER A 798 41.86 -26.12 -3.66
C SER A 798 40.35 -26.07 -3.66
N SER A 799 39.78 -24.95 -3.21
CA SER A 799 38.34 -24.79 -3.14
C SER A 799 37.66 -24.84 -4.53
N PRO A 800 38.19 -24.19 -5.60
CA PRO A 800 37.57 -24.25 -6.93
C PRO A 800 37.47 -25.66 -7.53
N PHE A 801 38.36 -26.57 -7.14
CA PHE A 801 38.43 -27.94 -7.70
C PHE A 801 37.93 -29.02 -6.74
N GLY A 802 37.49 -28.66 -5.53
CA GLY A 802 37.01 -29.66 -4.58
C GLY A 802 38.11 -30.60 -4.08
N ALA A 803 39.38 -30.19 -4.10
CA ALA A 803 40.52 -31.10 -3.95
C ALA A 803 41.27 -30.88 -2.63
N VAL A 804 41.61 -31.97 -1.93
CA VAL A 804 42.52 -31.97 -0.78
C VAL A 804 43.73 -32.83 -1.10
N GLY A 805 44.91 -32.21 -1.11
CA GLY A 805 46.19 -32.86 -1.30
C GLY A 805 46.93 -33.02 0.03
N TYR A 806 47.53 -34.17 0.27
CA TYR A 806 48.24 -34.45 1.52
C TYR A 806 49.46 -35.34 1.29
N GLY A 807 50.47 -35.19 2.14
CA GLY A 807 51.74 -35.91 2.05
C GLY A 807 52.18 -36.52 3.38
N TRP A 808 52.81 -37.69 3.32
CA TRP A 808 53.26 -38.46 4.48
C TRP A 808 54.51 -39.28 4.17
N GLN A 809 55.10 -39.90 5.20
CA GLN A 809 56.15 -40.89 5.06
C GLN A 809 55.69 -42.20 5.69
N ALA A 810 55.70 -43.27 4.91
CA ALA A 810 55.33 -44.60 5.40
C ALA A 810 56.12 -45.70 4.68
N SER A 811 56.17 -46.86 5.33
CA SER A 811 56.66 -48.09 4.72
C SER A 811 55.48 -48.92 4.22
N SER A 812 55.40 -49.09 2.91
CA SER A 812 54.33 -49.83 2.21
C SER A 812 54.96 -50.79 1.20
N THR A 813 54.50 -52.03 1.09
CA THR A 813 55.17 -53.02 0.22
C THR A 813 54.98 -52.75 -1.28
N SER A 814 53.92 -52.02 -1.66
CA SER A 814 53.63 -51.68 -3.05
C SER A 814 54.35 -50.41 -3.56
N VAL A 815 55.08 -49.70 -2.67
CA VAL A 815 55.65 -48.39 -2.98
C VAL A 815 57.16 -48.51 -3.13
N THR A 816 57.68 -48.10 -4.28
CA THR A 816 59.11 -48.06 -4.58
C THR A 816 59.52 -46.67 -5.04
N SER A 817 60.78 -46.30 -4.82
CA SER A 817 61.33 -45.06 -5.38
C SER A 817 61.62 -45.21 -6.88
N SER A 818 61.90 -44.09 -7.55
CA SER A 818 62.35 -44.08 -8.97
C SER A 818 63.62 -44.91 -9.23
N THR A 819 64.41 -45.21 -8.18
CA THR A 819 65.61 -46.06 -8.24
C THR A 819 65.36 -47.50 -7.78
N GLY A 820 64.12 -47.84 -7.41
CA GLY A 820 63.73 -49.16 -6.92
C GLY A 820 63.91 -49.37 -5.40
N ALA A 821 64.38 -48.36 -4.65
CA ALA A 821 64.48 -48.47 -3.19
C ALA A 821 63.11 -48.68 -2.51
N THR A 822 63.09 -49.41 -1.39
CA THR A 822 61.92 -49.76 -0.58
C THR A 822 62.11 -49.32 0.88
N GLY A 823 61.05 -49.40 1.70
CA GLY A 823 61.06 -49.00 3.12
C GLY A 823 60.32 -47.70 3.37
N GLN A 824 60.79 -46.88 4.31
CA GLN A 824 60.18 -45.59 4.64
C GLN A 824 60.38 -44.55 3.53
N LEU A 825 59.35 -44.34 2.71
CA LEU A 825 59.36 -43.39 1.60
C LEU A 825 58.28 -42.32 1.78
N TYR A 826 58.60 -41.11 1.35
CA TYR A 826 57.64 -40.02 1.30
C TYR A 826 56.69 -40.22 0.11
N GLN A 827 55.43 -39.94 0.33
CA GLN A 827 54.34 -40.14 -0.61
C GLN A 827 53.35 -38.99 -0.49
N PHE A 828 52.54 -38.80 -1.52
CA PHE A 828 51.42 -37.88 -1.45
C PHE A 828 50.22 -38.43 -2.21
N ALA A 829 49.04 -37.97 -1.83
CA ALA A 829 47.79 -38.28 -2.49
C ALA A 829 46.87 -37.07 -2.53
N ASN A 830 45.77 -37.24 -3.25
CA ASN A 830 44.67 -36.31 -3.36
C ASN A 830 43.36 -37.05 -3.13
N ILE A 831 42.35 -36.39 -2.57
CA ILE A 831 40.95 -36.82 -2.54
C ILE A 831 40.04 -35.66 -2.96
N SER A 832 38.80 -35.98 -3.32
CA SER A 832 37.75 -34.96 -3.38
C SER A 832 37.21 -34.66 -1.98
N PHE A 833 36.87 -33.40 -1.67
CA PHE A 833 36.14 -33.05 -0.45
C PHE A 833 34.62 -32.92 -0.65
N THR A 834 34.12 -33.24 -1.84
CA THR A 834 32.67 -33.30 -2.13
C THR A 834 32.04 -34.58 -1.54
N GLU A 835 30.78 -34.87 -1.91
CA GLU A 835 30.00 -36.03 -1.44
C GLU A 835 30.72 -37.39 -1.63
N ASP A 836 31.52 -37.55 -2.68
CA ASP A 836 32.29 -38.78 -2.94
C ASP A 836 33.82 -38.47 -2.95
N PRO A 837 34.59 -38.86 -1.92
CA PRO A 837 36.01 -38.54 -1.89
C PRO A 837 36.84 -39.34 -2.92
N GLN A 838 36.35 -40.51 -3.36
CA GLN A 838 37.07 -41.37 -4.30
C GLN A 838 37.21 -40.75 -5.69
N VAL A 839 36.23 -39.97 -6.16
CA VAL A 839 36.25 -39.45 -7.55
C VAL A 839 37.40 -38.49 -7.80
N GLY A 840 37.96 -37.88 -6.75
CA GLY A 840 39.18 -37.06 -6.84
C GLY A 840 40.46 -37.81 -6.50
N TYR A 841 40.41 -39.12 -6.24
CA TYR A 841 41.56 -39.84 -5.69
C TYR A 841 42.71 -39.97 -6.68
N MET A 842 43.90 -39.56 -6.25
CA MET A 842 45.17 -39.71 -6.99
C MET A 842 46.28 -40.01 -6.00
N SER A 843 47.20 -40.91 -6.32
CA SER A 843 48.43 -41.13 -5.55
C SER A 843 49.67 -40.78 -6.38
N SER A 844 50.77 -40.46 -5.70
CA SER A 844 52.07 -40.16 -6.34
C SER A 844 52.61 -41.31 -7.19
N GLY A 845 52.11 -42.55 -6.99
CA GLY A 845 52.50 -43.75 -7.74
C GLY A 845 53.93 -44.24 -7.51
N ILE A 846 54.80 -43.41 -6.92
CA ILE A 846 56.16 -43.72 -6.47
C ILE A 846 56.42 -43.10 -5.09
N GLY A 847 57.47 -43.59 -4.43
CA GLY A 847 58.00 -43.01 -3.20
C GLY A 847 59.20 -42.09 -3.42
N PHE A 848 59.35 -41.09 -2.56
CA PHE A 848 60.45 -40.13 -2.58
C PHE A 848 61.39 -40.33 -1.38
N PRO A 849 62.72 -40.21 -1.55
CA PRO A 849 63.68 -40.40 -0.46
C PRO A 849 63.75 -39.22 0.52
N LEU A 850 63.29 -38.04 0.12
CA LEU A 850 63.19 -36.82 0.94
C LEU A 850 61.76 -36.26 0.87
N PRO A 851 61.35 -35.36 1.78
CA PRO A 851 59.97 -34.87 1.84
C PRO A 851 59.45 -34.32 0.50
N ALA A 852 58.41 -34.95 -0.05
CA ALA A 852 57.65 -34.43 -1.18
C ALA A 852 56.43 -33.65 -0.66
N ARG A 853 56.31 -32.39 -1.06
CA ARG A 853 55.29 -31.45 -0.55
C ARG A 853 54.40 -30.97 -1.68
N LEU A 854 53.10 -30.91 -1.42
CA LEU A 854 52.09 -30.34 -2.30
C LEU A 854 51.76 -28.91 -1.88
N ALA A 855 51.55 -28.03 -2.85
CA ALA A 855 50.94 -26.73 -2.65
C ALA A 855 49.89 -26.52 -3.73
N TYR A 856 48.64 -26.34 -3.33
CA TYR A 856 47.54 -26.10 -4.25
C TYR A 856 47.14 -24.64 -4.22
N ASP A 857 46.73 -24.11 -5.36
CA ASP A 857 46.08 -22.81 -5.37
C ASP A 857 44.72 -22.93 -4.67
N ARG A 858 44.47 -22.04 -3.73
CA ARG A 858 43.31 -22.12 -2.84
C ARG A 858 42.04 -21.52 -3.46
N ALA A 859 42.14 -20.60 -4.42
CA ALA A 859 41.01 -19.77 -4.85
C ALA A 859 40.90 -19.52 -6.36
N SER A 860 41.97 -19.69 -7.13
CA SER A 860 41.98 -19.40 -8.56
C SER A 860 41.95 -20.69 -9.40
N PRO A 861 41.00 -20.83 -10.34
CA PRO A 861 40.95 -21.96 -11.26
C PRO A 861 41.98 -21.85 -12.41
N SER A 862 42.61 -20.68 -12.59
CA SER A 862 43.58 -20.43 -13.67
C SER A 862 45.04 -20.49 -13.24
N SER A 863 45.29 -20.53 -11.93
CA SER A 863 46.61 -20.65 -11.32
C SER A 863 47.06 -22.11 -11.27
N HIS A 864 48.36 -22.30 -11.40
CA HIS A 864 48.96 -23.62 -11.35
C HIS A 864 49.15 -24.08 -9.90
N SER A 865 48.89 -25.36 -9.64
CA SER A 865 49.28 -26.04 -8.41
C SER A 865 50.63 -26.73 -8.63
N PHE A 866 51.35 -27.03 -7.54
CA PHE A 866 52.73 -27.52 -7.64
C PHE A 866 53.05 -28.59 -6.60
N TYR A 867 54.12 -29.33 -6.86
CA TYR A 867 54.75 -30.19 -5.87
C TYR A 867 56.27 -30.12 -5.95
N ILE A 868 56.94 -30.45 -4.84
CA ILE A 868 58.40 -30.59 -4.78
C ILE A 868 58.74 -32.05 -5.04
N ASP A 869 59.39 -32.30 -6.18
CA ASP A 869 60.03 -33.56 -6.55
C ASP A 869 61.44 -33.62 -5.97
N THR A 870 61.66 -34.60 -5.09
CA THR A 870 62.96 -34.86 -4.44
C THR A 870 63.60 -36.17 -4.88
N SER A 871 63.10 -36.81 -5.94
CA SER A 871 63.56 -38.11 -6.43
C SER A 871 65.05 -38.13 -6.81
N THR A 872 65.60 -36.98 -7.24
CA THR A 872 67.01 -36.81 -7.61
C THR A 872 67.88 -36.29 -6.45
N GLY A 873 67.32 -36.12 -5.25
CA GLY A 873 67.97 -35.47 -4.11
C GLY A 873 68.00 -33.94 -4.18
N LYS A 874 67.49 -33.33 -5.26
CA LYS A 874 67.28 -31.88 -5.39
C LYS A 874 65.83 -31.52 -5.13
N SER A 875 65.55 -30.28 -4.71
CA SER A 875 64.19 -29.77 -4.49
C SER A 875 63.60 -29.18 -5.78
N ILE A 876 63.29 -30.01 -6.78
CA ILE A 876 62.76 -29.58 -8.09
C ILE A 876 61.27 -29.31 -7.97
N VAL A 877 60.79 -28.20 -8.50
CA VAL A 877 59.36 -27.85 -8.48
C VAL A 877 58.71 -28.25 -9.80
N ARG A 878 57.61 -28.99 -9.71
CA ARG A 878 56.83 -29.49 -10.85
C ARG A 878 55.35 -29.15 -10.71
N ARG A 879 54.61 -29.19 -11.82
CA ARG A 879 53.20 -28.78 -11.84
C ARG A 879 52.25 -29.92 -11.49
N VAL A 880 51.14 -29.53 -10.87
CA VAL A 880 49.93 -30.31 -10.67
C VAL A 880 48.82 -29.62 -11.45
N SER A 881 48.19 -30.35 -12.37
CA SER A 881 47.13 -29.87 -13.25
C SER A 881 45.77 -30.40 -12.77
N MET A 882 44.81 -29.49 -12.60
CA MET A 882 43.43 -29.78 -12.24
C MET A 882 42.50 -29.26 -13.34
N THR A 883 41.56 -30.09 -13.79
CA THR A 883 40.71 -29.78 -14.96
C THR A 883 39.24 -29.59 -14.60
N GLY A 884 38.82 -29.91 -13.37
CA GLY A 884 37.45 -29.75 -12.91
C GLY A 884 37.22 -30.38 -11.53
N VAL A 885 36.08 -30.06 -10.92
CA VAL A 885 35.62 -30.70 -9.67
C VAL A 885 35.43 -32.19 -9.92
N ASN A 886 35.65 -33.02 -8.89
CA ASN A 886 35.46 -34.48 -8.95
C ASN A 886 36.29 -35.17 -10.05
N THR A 887 37.38 -34.55 -10.48
CA THR A 887 38.32 -35.11 -11.46
C THR A 887 39.67 -35.31 -10.78
N PRO A 888 40.30 -36.50 -10.86
CA PRO A 888 41.62 -36.71 -10.26
C PRO A 888 42.66 -35.75 -10.88
N PRO A 889 43.50 -35.09 -10.06
CA PRO A 889 44.58 -34.26 -10.58
C PRO A 889 45.63 -35.09 -11.32
N THR A 890 46.34 -34.45 -12.25
CA THR A 890 47.52 -35.03 -12.91
C THR A 890 48.76 -34.25 -12.55
N PHE A 891 49.94 -34.86 -12.59
CA PHE A 891 51.20 -34.18 -12.25
C PHE A 891 52.30 -34.51 -13.25
N ASP A 892 53.19 -33.55 -13.48
CA ASP A 892 54.40 -33.77 -14.27
C ASP A 892 55.32 -34.74 -13.50
N ARG A 893 55.49 -35.98 -13.99
CA ARG A 893 56.23 -37.03 -13.27
C ARG A 893 57.73 -36.73 -13.14
N PRO A 894 58.45 -37.33 -12.18
CA PRO A 894 59.88 -37.10 -12.00
C PRO A 894 60.76 -37.40 -13.22
N ASP A 895 60.35 -38.35 -14.07
CA ASP A 895 61.04 -38.71 -15.31
C ASP A 895 60.68 -37.81 -16.50
N SER A 896 59.75 -36.86 -16.33
CA SER A 896 59.27 -35.98 -17.41
C SER A 896 60.30 -34.93 -17.85
N ASN A 897 61.29 -34.62 -17.01
CA ASN A 897 62.23 -33.50 -17.19
C ASN A 897 61.52 -32.15 -17.46
N LYS A 898 60.32 -31.98 -16.90
CA LYS A 898 59.51 -30.75 -16.95
C LYS A 898 59.47 -30.14 -15.55
N SER A 899 60.26 -29.09 -15.35
CA SER A 899 60.35 -28.35 -14.09
C SER A 899 59.96 -26.88 -14.29
N VAL A 900 59.48 -26.24 -13.24
CA VAL A 900 59.17 -24.80 -13.26
C VAL A 900 60.09 -23.98 -12.36
N GLY A 901 61.00 -24.64 -11.65
CA GLY A 901 61.99 -24.02 -10.78
C GLY A 901 62.56 -25.00 -9.78
N GLN A 902 63.47 -24.53 -8.92
CA GLN A 902 64.14 -25.35 -7.94
C GLN A 902 64.47 -24.53 -6.68
N PHE A 903 64.23 -25.11 -5.50
CA PHE A 903 64.69 -24.54 -4.23
C PHE A 903 66.14 -24.95 -3.93
N ASN A 904 66.87 -24.11 -3.20
CA ASN A 904 68.27 -24.37 -2.84
C ASN A 904 68.37 -25.31 -1.63
N PHE A 905 67.38 -25.31 -0.74
CA PHE A 905 67.37 -26.13 0.48
C PHE A 905 66.21 -27.13 0.53
N ALA A 906 66.28 -28.08 1.47
CA ALA A 906 65.14 -28.92 1.81
C ALA A 906 64.00 -28.06 2.37
N SER A 907 62.77 -28.38 1.98
CA SER A 907 61.58 -27.59 2.35
C SER A 907 60.85 -28.22 3.55
N ASP A 908 60.55 -27.40 4.55
CA ASP A 908 59.71 -27.73 5.72
C ASP A 908 58.28 -27.17 5.61
N ALA A 909 58.07 -26.20 4.72
CA ALA A 909 56.77 -25.67 4.33
C ALA A 909 56.84 -25.26 2.86
N PHE A 910 55.79 -25.55 2.08
CA PHE A 910 55.72 -25.20 0.67
C PHE A 910 54.37 -24.51 0.39
N LEU A 911 54.43 -23.26 -0.04
CA LEU A 911 53.26 -22.37 -0.08
C LEU A 911 53.21 -21.61 -1.41
N ILE A 912 51.99 -21.30 -1.86
CA ILE A 912 51.76 -20.43 -3.02
C ILE A 912 51.35 -19.05 -2.51
N HIS A 913 52.06 -18.03 -2.99
CA HIS A 913 51.73 -16.63 -2.78
C HIS A 913 50.69 -16.16 -3.80
N PRO A 914 49.74 -15.26 -3.46
CA PRO A 914 48.71 -14.77 -4.39
C PRO A 914 49.23 -14.18 -5.72
N THR A 915 50.49 -13.74 -5.76
CA THR A 915 51.15 -13.28 -7.01
C THR A 915 51.71 -14.42 -7.88
N GLY A 916 51.46 -15.69 -7.53
CA GLY A 916 52.00 -16.87 -8.19
C GLY A 916 53.45 -17.23 -7.82
N LYS A 917 54.06 -16.52 -6.86
CA LYS A 917 55.39 -16.88 -6.32
C LYS A 917 55.27 -18.07 -5.38
N LEU A 918 56.32 -18.87 -5.29
CA LEU A 918 56.38 -20.05 -4.45
C LEU A 918 57.32 -19.80 -3.28
N ILE A 919 56.84 -20.10 -2.08
CA ILE A 919 57.57 -19.85 -0.83
C ILE A 919 57.95 -21.19 -0.21
N SER A 920 59.21 -21.31 0.18
CA SER A 920 59.71 -22.44 0.96
C SER A 920 60.41 -21.95 2.22
N PHE A 921 60.34 -22.75 3.29
CA PHE A 921 61.08 -22.52 4.51
C PHE A 921 61.99 -23.70 4.83
N ASN A 922 63.17 -23.41 5.38
CA ASN A 922 64.00 -24.41 6.04
C ASN A 922 64.16 -24.03 7.52
N SER A 923 63.53 -24.85 8.37
CA SER A 923 63.48 -24.67 9.82
C SER A 923 64.88 -24.70 10.44
N SER A 924 65.70 -25.67 10.04
CA SER A 924 67.03 -25.90 10.58
C SER A 924 68.03 -24.78 10.29
N LEU A 925 67.92 -24.15 9.11
CA LEU A 925 68.78 -23.05 8.67
C LEU A 925 68.19 -21.67 8.98
N SER A 926 66.93 -21.60 9.44
CA SER A 926 66.17 -20.35 9.59
C SER A 926 66.19 -19.52 8.29
N LYS A 927 66.00 -20.20 7.16
CA LYS A 927 66.00 -19.61 5.81
C LYS A 927 64.62 -19.65 5.19
N MET A 928 64.29 -18.58 4.49
CA MET A 928 63.10 -18.45 3.66
C MET A 928 63.54 -18.34 2.21
N GLU A 929 62.87 -19.05 1.31
CA GLU A 929 63.15 -19.00 -0.12
C GLU A 929 61.93 -18.57 -0.91
N VAL A 930 62.14 -17.70 -1.89
CA VAL A 930 61.09 -17.22 -2.80
C VAL A 930 61.48 -17.54 -4.23
N LEU A 931 60.65 -18.34 -4.89
CA LEU A 931 60.81 -18.76 -6.27
C LEU A 931 59.73 -18.10 -7.12
N THR A 932 60.12 -17.51 -8.25
CA THR A 932 59.16 -17.15 -9.29
C THR A 932 59.16 -18.30 -10.30
N PRO A 933 58.09 -19.12 -10.38
CA PRO A 933 58.06 -20.25 -11.27
C PRO A 933 58.09 -19.79 -12.73
N SER A 934 58.68 -20.58 -13.62
CA SER A 934 58.64 -20.30 -15.05
C SER A 934 57.24 -20.55 -15.61
N ASP A 935 56.79 -19.67 -16.51
CA ASP A 935 55.45 -19.76 -17.13
C ASP A 935 55.25 -21.06 -17.93
N LEU A 936 56.33 -21.53 -18.57
CA LEU A 936 56.39 -22.80 -19.28
C LEU A 936 57.41 -23.74 -18.60
N PRO A 937 57.18 -25.06 -18.58
CA PRO A 937 58.16 -26.00 -18.08
C PRO A 937 59.48 -25.93 -18.84
N THR A 938 60.57 -26.02 -18.10
CA THR A 938 61.95 -26.09 -18.57
C THR A 938 62.58 -27.43 -18.16
N SER A 939 63.74 -27.75 -18.72
CA SER A 939 64.50 -28.93 -18.27
C SER A 939 64.95 -28.76 -16.82
N ASP A 940 65.09 -29.87 -16.08
CA ASP A 940 65.54 -29.86 -14.68
C ASP A 940 66.90 -29.16 -14.51
N ALA A 941 67.76 -29.21 -15.53
CA ALA A 941 69.07 -28.54 -15.54
C ALA A 941 68.98 -27.02 -15.77
N SER A 942 67.86 -26.53 -16.31
CA SER A 942 67.61 -25.11 -16.62
C SER A 942 66.57 -24.48 -15.69
N ALA A 943 66.13 -25.20 -14.66
CA ALA A 943 65.13 -24.74 -13.71
C ALA A 943 65.62 -23.44 -13.01
N PRO A 944 64.81 -22.36 -12.98
CA PRO A 944 65.18 -21.16 -12.24
C PRO A 944 65.33 -21.47 -10.74
N LEU A 945 66.41 -20.97 -10.13
CA LEU A 945 66.68 -21.14 -8.71
C LEU A 945 65.92 -20.11 -7.87
N ALA A 946 65.46 -20.53 -6.70
CA ALA A 946 64.85 -19.65 -5.71
C ALA A 946 65.85 -18.64 -5.13
N GLN A 947 65.36 -17.49 -4.68
CA GLN A 947 66.14 -16.52 -3.92
C GLN A 947 66.01 -16.81 -2.43
N ALA A 948 67.12 -16.88 -1.70
CA ALA A 948 67.15 -17.18 -0.28
C ALA A 948 67.34 -15.91 0.58
N TYR A 949 66.53 -15.82 1.64
CA TYR A 949 66.44 -14.69 2.57
C TYR A 949 66.44 -15.14 4.03
N ALA A 950 66.45 -14.16 4.93
CA ALA A 950 66.42 -14.29 6.40
C ALA A 950 67.59 -15.12 6.99
N GLY A 951 67.60 -15.30 8.30
CA GLY A 951 68.63 -16.05 9.03
C GLY A 951 68.32 -16.15 10.53
N PRO A 952 69.15 -16.86 11.30
CA PRO A 952 68.91 -17.06 12.73
C PRO A 952 68.99 -15.74 13.52
N GLY A 953 68.03 -15.47 14.40
CA GLY A 953 68.06 -14.33 15.32
C GLY A 953 66.72 -13.97 15.97
N SER A 954 66.72 -12.97 16.84
CA SER A 954 65.53 -12.50 17.58
C SER A 954 65.00 -11.13 17.13
N ARG A 955 65.75 -10.39 16.31
CA ARG A 955 65.31 -9.12 15.74
C ARG A 955 64.28 -9.36 14.63
N ASP A 956 63.43 -8.38 14.38
CA ASP A 956 62.55 -8.36 13.22
C ASP A 956 63.41 -8.53 11.94
N GLY A 957 63.00 -9.43 11.05
CA GLY A 957 63.71 -9.80 9.83
C GLY A 957 64.55 -11.07 9.99
N LEU A 958 64.75 -11.52 11.23
CA LEU A 958 65.42 -12.78 11.57
C LEU A 958 64.43 -13.72 12.27
N MET A 959 64.73 -15.02 12.24
CA MET A 959 63.88 -16.06 12.81
C MET A 959 64.67 -16.95 13.78
N ASN A 960 64.07 -17.39 14.89
CA ASN A 960 64.70 -18.38 15.78
C ASN A 960 63.76 -19.56 16.06
N GLY A 961 64.15 -20.73 15.59
CA GLY A 961 63.32 -21.94 15.62
C GLY A 961 62.01 -21.79 14.85
N PRO A 962 62.02 -21.39 13.57
CA PRO A 962 60.80 -21.39 12.76
C PRO A 962 60.31 -22.83 12.55
N VAL A 963 59.00 -23.07 12.69
CA VAL A 963 58.41 -24.42 12.65
C VAL A 963 57.47 -24.61 11.47
N CYS A 964 56.52 -23.69 11.29
CA CYS A 964 55.52 -23.74 10.23
C CYS A 964 55.22 -22.33 9.74
N ALA A 965 54.66 -22.25 8.52
CA ALA A 965 54.36 -20.99 7.87
C ALA A 965 53.07 -21.07 7.06
N ALA A 966 52.41 -19.92 6.90
CA ALA A 966 51.22 -19.77 6.07
C ALA A 966 51.29 -18.46 5.29
N VAL A 967 50.64 -18.41 4.13
CA VAL A 967 50.44 -17.17 3.38
C VAL A 967 49.03 -16.67 3.61
N ALA A 968 48.92 -15.42 4.03
CA ALA A 968 47.66 -14.71 4.20
C ALA A 968 47.11 -14.22 2.85
N PRO A 969 45.81 -13.96 2.74
CA PRO A 969 45.17 -13.52 1.48
C PRO A 969 45.70 -12.19 0.93
N ASP A 970 46.27 -11.34 1.79
CA ASP A 970 46.91 -10.08 1.41
C ASP A 970 48.34 -10.26 0.86
N GLY A 971 48.85 -11.49 0.85
CA GLY A 971 50.20 -11.86 0.41
C GLY A 971 51.24 -11.93 1.53
N SER A 972 50.87 -11.59 2.76
CA SER A 972 51.82 -11.61 3.86
C SER A 972 52.13 -13.03 4.30
N ILE A 973 53.37 -13.28 4.71
CA ILE A 973 53.89 -14.61 5.01
C ILE A 973 54.12 -14.70 6.51
N PHE A 974 53.35 -15.54 7.19
CA PHE A 974 53.40 -15.70 8.64
C PHE A 974 54.25 -16.91 9.00
N VAL A 975 55.14 -16.73 9.96
CA VAL A 975 56.03 -17.80 10.44
C VAL A 975 55.89 -17.92 11.94
N ILE A 976 55.62 -19.13 12.42
CA ILE A 976 55.65 -19.46 13.85
C ILE A 976 57.11 -19.70 14.27
N GLU A 977 57.57 -18.95 15.26
CA GLU A 977 58.90 -19.07 15.85
C GLU A 977 58.79 -19.66 17.25
N GLN A 978 59.07 -20.96 17.40
CA GLN A 978 58.90 -21.68 18.66
C GLN A 978 59.85 -21.15 19.76
N ARG A 979 61.10 -20.81 19.41
CA ARG A 979 62.07 -20.33 20.42
C ARG A 979 61.85 -18.87 20.81
N ASN A 980 61.36 -18.04 19.89
CA ASN A 980 60.99 -16.64 20.19
C ASN A 980 59.55 -16.52 20.72
N ASN A 981 58.77 -17.61 20.73
CA ASN A 981 57.38 -17.68 21.18
C ASN A 981 56.47 -16.60 20.55
N ARG A 982 56.58 -16.45 19.23
CA ARG A 982 55.87 -15.43 18.46
C ARG A 982 55.48 -15.92 17.07
N ILE A 983 54.57 -15.21 16.43
CA ILE A 983 54.39 -15.23 14.98
C ILE A 983 54.99 -13.95 14.42
N GLN A 984 55.77 -14.06 13.35
CA GLN A 984 56.30 -12.90 12.61
C GLN A 984 55.79 -12.90 11.17
N ALA A 985 55.43 -11.72 10.68
CA ALA A 985 54.94 -11.49 9.33
C ALA A 985 56.03 -10.93 8.42
N PHE A 986 56.09 -11.43 7.19
CA PHE A 986 57.06 -11.08 6.17
C PHE A 986 56.38 -10.75 4.83
N ASP A 987 57.02 -9.92 4.01
CA ASP A 987 56.72 -9.81 2.59
C ASP A 987 57.51 -10.85 1.75
N THR A 988 57.34 -10.83 0.42
CA THR A 988 58.07 -11.74 -0.49
C THR A 988 59.57 -11.42 -0.64
N GLY A 989 60.06 -10.31 -0.09
CA GLY A 989 61.48 -10.01 0.08
C GLY A 989 62.02 -10.40 1.47
N ALA A 990 61.20 -11.06 2.30
CA ALA A 990 61.45 -11.34 3.70
C ALA A 990 61.71 -10.10 4.56
N ASN A 991 61.15 -8.95 4.19
CA ASN A 991 61.11 -7.78 5.07
C ASN A 991 59.98 -7.95 6.10
N PRO A 992 60.18 -7.52 7.35
CA PRO A 992 59.12 -7.55 8.37
C PRO A 992 57.92 -6.71 7.97
N ALA A 993 56.71 -7.30 8.00
CA ALA A 993 55.47 -6.65 7.60
C ALA A 993 54.62 -6.26 8.83
N PRO A 994 54.38 -4.96 9.11
CA PRO A 994 53.72 -4.50 10.33
C PRO A 994 52.20 -4.69 10.33
N LEU A 995 51.73 -5.94 10.44
CA LEU A 995 50.32 -6.30 10.30
C LEU A 995 49.55 -6.49 11.62
N PHE A 996 50.25 -6.70 12.73
CA PHE A 996 49.64 -7.02 14.02
C PHE A 996 49.38 -5.75 14.84
N GLY A 997 48.52 -4.87 14.34
CA GLY A 997 48.26 -3.58 15.01
C GLY A 997 49.45 -2.62 14.94
N GLY A 998 50.24 -2.68 13.86
CA GLY A 998 51.41 -1.83 13.63
C GLY A 998 52.76 -2.48 13.96
N THR A 999 52.78 -3.72 14.48
CA THR A 999 54.00 -4.50 14.72
C THR A 999 54.13 -5.65 13.71
N SER A 1000 55.37 -6.06 13.41
CA SER A 1000 55.65 -7.20 12.53
C SER A 1000 55.52 -8.56 13.23
N THR A 1001 55.41 -8.53 14.56
CA THR A 1001 55.32 -9.72 15.41
C THR A 1001 54.10 -9.66 16.31
N MET A 1002 53.52 -10.83 16.60
CA MET A 1002 52.51 -11.04 17.66
C MET A 1002 52.96 -12.16 18.60
N ALA A 1003 52.61 -12.05 19.88
CA ALA A 1003 52.88 -13.11 20.85
C ALA A 1003 51.89 -14.26 20.71
N LEU A 1004 52.38 -15.49 20.85
CA LEU A 1004 51.51 -16.66 20.98
C LEU A 1004 50.95 -16.72 22.41
N LYS A 1005 49.77 -17.33 22.56
CA LYS A 1005 49.17 -17.58 23.88
C LYS A 1005 50.13 -18.39 24.76
N GLN A 1006 50.48 -17.82 25.91
CA GLN A 1006 51.45 -18.40 26.85
C GLN A 1006 50.98 -19.75 27.38
N ARG A 1007 51.88 -20.74 27.38
CA ARG A 1007 51.69 -22.10 27.90
C ARG A 1007 52.97 -22.55 28.59
N SER A 1008 52.86 -23.53 29.49
CA SER A 1008 54.00 -24.12 30.21
C SER A 1008 54.96 -24.84 29.26
N SER A 1009 54.44 -25.61 28.31
CA SER A 1009 55.19 -26.22 27.20
C SER A 1009 54.24 -26.54 26.05
N ALA A 1010 54.61 -26.15 24.83
CA ALA A 1010 53.81 -26.40 23.62
C ALA A 1010 54.71 -26.77 22.44
N SER A 1011 54.25 -27.75 21.66
CA SER A 1011 54.80 -28.09 20.35
C SER A 1011 53.85 -27.57 19.28
N TYR A 1012 54.25 -26.51 18.57
CA TYR A 1012 53.46 -25.98 17.46
C TYR A 1012 53.56 -26.93 16.26
N LEU A 1013 52.42 -27.29 15.68
CA LEU A 1013 52.34 -28.32 14.65
C LEU A 1013 52.09 -27.73 13.27
N ASP A 1014 51.20 -26.73 13.18
CA ASP A 1014 50.84 -26.10 11.91
C ASP A 1014 50.16 -24.74 12.09
N ILE A 1015 50.12 -23.97 11.00
CA ILE A 1015 49.44 -22.68 10.92
C ILE A 1015 48.65 -22.58 9.61
N SER A 1016 47.45 -22.02 9.68
CA SER A 1016 46.66 -21.68 8.49
C SER A 1016 46.04 -20.30 8.65
N VAL A 1017 45.80 -19.62 7.52
CA VAL A 1017 45.14 -18.31 7.49
C VAL A 1017 43.93 -18.42 6.58
N GLU A 1018 42.75 -18.06 7.08
CA GLU A 1018 41.54 -18.06 6.25
C GLU A 1018 41.42 -16.79 5.38
N PHE A 1019 40.46 -16.79 4.46
CA PHE A 1019 40.32 -15.73 3.45
C PHE A 1019 39.99 -14.34 3.99
N THR A 1020 39.45 -14.22 5.21
CA THR A 1020 39.25 -12.90 5.86
C THR A 1020 40.40 -12.48 6.78
N GLY A 1021 41.41 -13.35 6.95
CA GLY A 1021 42.64 -13.06 7.68
C GLY A 1021 42.72 -13.58 9.12
N PHE A 1022 41.76 -14.36 9.61
CA PHE A 1022 41.94 -15.02 10.92
C PHE A 1022 43.01 -16.10 10.84
N ILE A 1023 43.75 -16.24 11.93
CA ILE A 1023 44.95 -17.07 12.02
C ILE A 1023 44.65 -18.26 12.92
N TYR A 1024 44.90 -19.46 12.38
CA TYR A 1024 44.65 -20.75 13.02
C TYR A 1024 45.99 -21.36 13.37
N VAL A 1025 46.21 -21.65 14.66
CA VAL A 1025 47.45 -22.25 15.17
C VAL A 1025 47.12 -23.58 15.82
N LEU A 1026 47.60 -24.66 15.20
CA LEU A 1026 47.49 -26.01 15.75
C LEU A 1026 48.73 -26.36 16.55
N LEU A 1027 48.53 -26.86 17.76
CA LEU A 1027 49.61 -27.22 18.67
C LEU A 1027 49.24 -28.44 19.52
N LYS A 1028 50.26 -29.07 20.08
CA LYS A 1028 50.12 -30.02 21.18
C LYS A 1028 50.60 -29.36 22.47
N ASP A 1029 49.72 -29.31 23.46
CA ASP A 1029 50.09 -28.88 24.80
C ASP A 1029 50.79 -30.05 25.49
N GLU A 1030 52.11 -29.94 25.69
CA GLU A 1030 52.91 -31.05 26.20
C GLU A 1030 52.67 -31.34 27.69
N SER A 1031 52.03 -30.40 28.41
CA SER A 1031 51.68 -30.60 29.81
C SER A 1031 50.42 -31.45 29.99
N THR A 1032 49.46 -31.32 29.07
CA THR A 1032 48.19 -32.07 29.12
C THR A 1032 48.12 -33.21 28.11
N GLY A 1033 48.98 -33.21 27.10
CA GLY A 1033 48.91 -34.12 25.95
C GLY A 1033 47.80 -33.78 24.96
N LEU A 1034 47.04 -32.71 25.19
CA LEU A 1034 45.92 -32.33 24.33
C LEU A 1034 46.40 -31.63 23.05
N PHE A 1035 45.74 -31.95 21.95
CA PHE A 1035 45.85 -31.21 20.71
C PHE A 1035 44.87 -30.04 20.73
N VAL A 1036 45.35 -28.84 20.45
CA VAL A 1036 44.60 -27.59 20.59
C VAL A 1036 44.70 -26.77 19.31
N LEU A 1037 43.56 -26.24 18.87
CA LEU A 1037 43.48 -25.23 17.84
C LEU A 1037 43.21 -23.87 18.48
N ASP A 1038 44.18 -22.96 18.42
CA ASP A 1038 43.99 -21.55 18.80
C ASP A 1038 43.62 -20.72 17.57
N ILE A 1039 42.67 -19.80 17.74
CA ILE A 1039 42.26 -18.84 16.71
C ILE A 1039 42.64 -17.44 17.19
N TYR A 1040 43.24 -16.66 16.30
CA TYR A 1040 43.58 -15.25 16.50
C TYR A 1040 42.92 -14.39 15.43
N THR A 1041 42.60 -13.15 15.78
CA THR A 1041 42.14 -12.14 14.82
C THR A 1041 43.26 -11.80 13.83
N LYS A 1042 42.93 -11.14 12.73
CA LYS A 1042 43.92 -10.64 11.76
C LYS A 1042 44.95 -9.67 12.36
N GLN A 1043 44.63 -9.04 13.50
CA GLN A 1043 45.56 -8.19 14.26
C GLN A 1043 46.44 -8.97 15.24
N GLY A 1044 46.31 -10.30 15.30
CA GLY A 1044 47.09 -11.14 16.19
C GLY A 1044 46.58 -11.20 17.63
N ILE A 1045 45.32 -10.85 17.86
CA ILE A 1045 44.69 -10.94 19.19
C ILE A 1045 44.09 -12.33 19.35
N PHE A 1046 44.38 -13.02 20.47
CA PHE A 1046 43.79 -14.32 20.77
C PHE A 1046 42.26 -14.21 20.87
N LEU A 1047 41.56 -15.14 20.22
CA LEU A 1047 40.10 -15.17 20.14
C LEU A 1047 39.50 -16.38 20.87
N ALA A 1048 39.85 -17.59 20.44
CA ALA A 1048 39.24 -18.82 20.94
C ALA A 1048 40.21 -20.00 20.90
N SER A 1049 39.92 -21.06 21.66
CA SER A 1049 40.64 -22.34 21.63
C SER A 1049 39.65 -23.49 21.47
N THR A 1050 39.92 -24.43 20.57
CA THR A 1050 39.24 -25.73 20.50
C THR A 1050 40.19 -26.83 21.01
N ASN A 1051 39.75 -27.62 21.98
CA ASN A 1051 40.51 -28.74 22.52
C ASN A 1051 40.18 -30.04 21.78
N ASP A 1052 41.11 -31.00 21.82
CA ASP A 1052 40.99 -32.36 21.27
C ASP A 1052 40.94 -32.45 19.73
N MET A 1053 41.51 -31.47 19.02
CA MET A 1053 41.69 -31.53 17.56
C MET A 1053 42.94 -32.35 17.20
N ARG A 1054 42.83 -33.69 17.33
CA ARG A 1054 43.92 -34.68 17.17
C ARG A 1054 44.48 -34.79 15.75
N ALA A 1055 45.21 -33.76 15.32
CA ALA A 1055 45.76 -33.64 13.98
C ALA A 1055 47.21 -33.17 13.98
N SER A 1056 47.93 -33.44 12.88
CA SER A 1056 49.31 -32.96 12.67
C SER A 1056 49.39 -31.72 11.76
N LYS A 1057 48.45 -31.59 10.83
CA LYS A 1057 48.41 -30.53 9.82
C LYS A 1057 46.96 -30.11 9.56
N LEU A 1058 46.74 -28.86 9.13
CA LEU A 1058 45.41 -28.36 8.80
C LEU A 1058 45.38 -27.44 7.57
N ALA A 1059 44.23 -27.43 6.89
CA ALA A 1059 43.92 -26.46 5.85
C ALA A 1059 42.47 -25.96 6.04
N ILE A 1060 42.28 -24.65 5.93
CA ILE A 1060 40.96 -24.00 6.07
C ILE A 1060 40.42 -23.62 4.68
N ASP A 1061 39.17 -23.96 4.40
CA ASP A 1061 38.52 -23.62 3.12
C ASP A 1061 37.95 -22.18 3.12
N LEU A 1062 37.24 -21.83 2.04
CA LEU A 1062 36.56 -20.53 1.90
C LEU A 1062 35.43 -20.32 2.93
N PHE A 1063 34.85 -21.39 3.45
CA PHE A 1063 33.67 -21.38 4.33
C PHE A 1063 33.99 -21.67 5.81
N ARG A 1064 35.28 -21.65 6.17
CA ARG A 1064 35.83 -21.88 7.52
C ARG A 1064 35.78 -23.33 7.99
N ASN A 1065 35.50 -24.29 7.12
CA ASN A 1065 35.68 -25.69 7.44
C ASN A 1065 37.18 -26.01 7.52
N ALA A 1066 37.56 -26.79 8.53
CA ALA A 1066 38.95 -27.21 8.71
C ALA A 1066 39.11 -28.67 8.26
N TYR A 1067 40.03 -28.88 7.33
CA TYR A 1067 40.46 -30.20 6.88
C TYR A 1067 41.77 -30.54 7.57
N THR A 1068 41.82 -31.68 8.26
CA THR A 1068 42.96 -32.05 9.10
C THR A 1068 43.57 -33.39 8.70
N LEU A 1069 44.89 -33.48 8.77
CA LEU A 1069 45.62 -34.72 8.53
C LEU A 1069 45.85 -35.47 9.85
N ASN A 1070 45.32 -36.69 9.92
CA ASN A 1070 45.25 -37.46 11.15
C ASN A 1070 46.46 -38.41 11.29
N PHE A 1071 46.68 -38.89 12.51
CA PHE A 1071 47.71 -39.90 12.81
C PHE A 1071 47.21 -41.35 12.60
N GLU A 1072 45.90 -41.54 12.54
CA GLU A 1072 45.27 -42.81 12.16
C GLU A 1072 45.57 -43.10 10.68
N THR A 1073 45.93 -44.35 10.39
CA THR A 1073 46.13 -44.83 9.02
C THR A 1073 44.91 -45.61 8.52
N ILE A 1074 44.59 -45.45 7.24
CA ILE A 1074 43.67 -46.29 6.47
C ILE A 1074 44.47 -47.14 5.47
N GLY A 1075 43.86 -48.21 4.96
CA GLY A 1075 44.52 -49.15 4.05
C GLY A 1075 45.03 -50.43 4.74
N ASN A 1076 46.05 -51.05 4.17
CA ASN A 1076 46.64 -52.29 4.66
C ASN A 1076 48.16 -52.31 4.42
N ALA A 1077 48.87 -53.36 4.85
CA ALA A 1077 50.34 -53.43 4.73
C ALA A 1077 50.87 -53.23 3.29
N SER A 1078 50.06 -53.47 2.26
CA SER A 1078 50.40 -53.19 0.86
C SER A 1078 50.54 -51.69 0.60
N PHE A 1079 49.60 -50.90 1.11
CA PHE A 1079 49.54 -49.45 0.98
C PHE A 1079 48.78 -48.86 2.17
N ILE A 1080 49.47 -48.03 2.96
CA ILE A 1080 48.88 -47.27 4.04
C ILE A 1080 49.01 -45.77 3.79
N GLU A 1081 47.98 -45.04 4.20
CA GLU A 1081 47.94 -43.59 4.18
C GLU A 1081 47.20 -43.04 5.40
N PRO A 1082 47.46 -41.79 5.83
CA PRO A 1082 46.72 -41.17 6.92
C PRO A 1082 45.27 -40.83 6.52
N SER A 1083 44.33 -40.90 7.47
CA SER A 1083 42.98 -40.39 7.25
C SER A 1083 42.94 -38.85 7.26
N VAL A 1084 41.94 -38.28 6.59
CA VAL A 1084 41.64 -36.85 6.58
C VAL A 1084 40.30 -36.64 7.28
N SER A 1085 40.22 -35.65 8.16
CA SER A 1085 38.97 -35.26 8.85
C SER A 1085 38.49 -33.88 8.42
N GLN A 1086 37.18 -33.69 8.46
CA GLN A 1086 36.55 -32.38 8.33
C GLN A 1086 35.95 -31.94 9.68
N TRP A 1087 36.19 -30.68 10.03
CA TRP A 1087 35.67 -30.02 11.22
C TRP A 1087 34.93 -28.74 10.83
N ILE A 1088 33.81 -28.49 11.52
CA ILE A 1088 32.96 -27.33 11.24
C ILE A 1088 32.93 -26.37 12.44
N PRO A 1089 32.92 -25.04 12.19
CA PRO A 1089 32.82 -24.04 13.25
C PRO A 1089 31.38 -23.90 13.77
N SER A 1090 31.24 -23.53 15.04
CA SER A 1090 30.00 -23.09 15.67
C SER A 1090 30.29 -21.98 16.68
N THR A 1091 29.31 -21.11 16.95
CA THR A 1091 29.42 -19.97 17.88
C THR A 1091 28.21 -19.77 18.76
#